data_AF-A0AAV2I4D6-F1
#
_entry.id   AF-A0AAV2I4D6-F1
#
_cell.length_a   1.000
_cell.length_b   1.000
_cell.length_c   1.000
_cell.angle_alpha   90.00
_cell.angle_beta   90.00
_cell.angle_gamma   90.00
#
_symmetry.space_group_name_H-M   'P 1'
#
loop_
_entity.id
_entity.type
_entity.pdbx_description
1 polymer ?
#
loop_
_entity_poly.entity_id
_entity_poly.type
_entity_poly.pdbx_seq_one_letter_code
_entity_poly.pdbx_strand_id
1 'polypeptide(L)'
;MAALALLVLFCAHSSLAQVHNLALTPEQLTAKVKVLEDIANVLGKQLIQNQLFVEERIRSDGMSGVKKVRLYREGTSPYYADTHVAQSAIAIHDHANYDRTLGIGEFIGVLNGVEFRTRHNDYKLKMPSTTSRTYHETEDILFPSVPPEVLHKTTIQEQIVEMREWFRAFKEQNTTIRDYRPYFRPLLCALEGAWTLAKDIEESFPSDRHHLDATSWEDMAEKISFTSYTGNKHNLENFAFLPSKLYSMEGGYPQFAQWNYRVICHPVSFDVPTSYFKLDDDLGHRLANDLTLKRAPFSRSARFKVNEFDRERQTTYTTLDRMMSELPGLDNYLANLTDKTYGLVANDISQAENTLNAGYYHRWYHYSEMGAMGDSVNHRGFNDENLWVAMTTQSHIMPLSTNYCVQDQCVRDTRRVTFAVPLEVIYATPILSWNPYNVAFYPADPKTDTLAQSVTANGRNGGSTPGTAYNGTNRENYYRTPVGFYASSDVEADTADTAKGSVGVLDKQGIVRQMAASGPRIITPDIQGVGTVRLRYPIFPVHSEGSTVGRELVALKEIVMKMTQYAHLLGEGQGGYLPSNPDVHFILAETYQNPPGLHSHDLVLTGAENAAVLAGNDTLVVTSLALGHTHELKVHFDKTLSAYVYVTCDGMASCWDGHARRLVLDE
;
A
#
# COMPACT_ATOMS: atom_id res chain seq x y z
N MET A 1 20.23 -20.91 -30.11
CA MET A 1 21.21 -19.86 -30.48
C MET A 1 22.43 -20.38 -31.25
N ALA A 2 22.97 -21.58 -30.97
CA ALA A 2 24.14 -22.12 -31.68
C ALA A 2 23.94 -22.39 -33.19
N ALA A 3 22.71 -22.73 -33.62
CA ALA A 3 22.40 -22.97 -35.05
C ALA A 3 22.33 -21.67 -35.88
N LEU A 4 21.99 -20.54 -35.26
CA LEU A 4 21.93 -19.23 -35.92
C LEU A 4 23.34 -18.65 -36.14
N ALA A 5 24.24 -18.88 -35.17
CA ALA A 5 25.64 -18.45 -35.28
C ALA A 5 26.40 -19.21 -36.39
N LEU A 6 26.11 -20.50 -36.61
CA LEU A 6 26.73 -21.28 -37.68
C LEU A 6 26.28 -20.86 -39.08
N LEU A 7 25.02 -20.42 -39.24
CA LEU A 7 24.49 -19.93 -40.52
C LEU A 7 25.13 -18.59 -40.91
N VAL A 8 25.37 -17.71 -39.93
CA VAL A 8 26.04 -16.42 -40.15
C VAL A 8 27.52 -16.59 -40.49
N LEU A 9 28.22 -17.56 -39.90
CA LEU A 9 29.62 -17.86 -40.23
C LEU A 9 29.82 -18.50 -41.62
N PHE A 10 28.88 -19.35 -42.08
CA PHE A 10 28.95 -19.95 -43.41
C PHE A 10 28.59 -18.97 -44.54
N CYS A 11 27.69 -18.01 -44.28
CA CYS A 11 27.41 -16.92 -45.23
C CYS A 11 28.55 -15.89 -45.29
N ALA A 12 29.31 -15.69 -44.21
CA ALA A 12 30.45 -14.77 -44.20
C ALA A 12 31.67 -15.29 -44.99
N HIS A 13 31.94 -16.61 -44.95
CA HIS A 13 33.12 -17.17 -45.64
C HIS A 13 32.96 -17.32 -47.17
N SER A 14 31.73 -17.33 -47.67
CA SER A 14 31.45 -17.46 -49.12
C SER A 14 31.37 -16.12 -49.85
N SER A 15 31.35 -14.99 -49.15
CA SER A 15 31.31 -13.64 -49.74
C SER A 15 32.64 -12.89 -49.74
N LEU A 16 33.70 -13.46 -49.17
CA LEU A 16 35.00 -12.78 -48.99
C LEU A 16 35.92 -12.85 -50.23
N ALA A 17 35.50 -13.51 -51.33
CA ALA A 17 36.30 -13.64 -52.56
C ALA A 17 35.90 -12.68 -53.70
N GLN A 18 34.91 -11.80 -53.52
CA GLN A 18 34.52 -10.79 -54.51
C GLN A 18 34.16 -9.45 -53.86
N VAL A 19 35.16 -8.74 -53.35
CA VAL A 19 34.99 -7.32 -53.01
C VAL A 19 36.14 -6.53 -53.63
N HIS A 20 36.07 -6.37 -54.95
CA HIS A 20 36.71 -5.27 -55.65
C HIS A 20 35.61 -4.45 -56.34
N ASN A 21 35.42 -3.22 -55.84
CA ASN A 21 34.77 -2.09 -56.49
C ASN A 21 33.36 -2.31 -57.09
N LEU A 22 32.34 -2.28 -56.23
CA LEU A 22 31.05 -1.72 -56.60
C LEU A 22 30.71 -0.66 -55.55
N ALA A 23 31.00 0.60 -55.88
CA ALA A 23 30.44 1.73 -55.14
C ALA A 23 28.92 1.60 -55.27
N LEU A 24 28.24 1.28 -54.16
CA LEU A 24 26.78 1.29 -54.11
C LEU A 24 26.32 2.66 -54.60
N THR A 25 25.40 2.65 -55.56
CA THR A 25 24.74 3.90 -55.96
C THR A 25 24.01 4.49 -54.73
N PRO A 26 23.84 5.82 -54.65
CA PRO A 26 23.08 6.46 -53.58
C PRO A 26 21.67 5.84 -53.38
N GLU A 27 21.05 5.40 -54.46
CA GLU A 27 19.75 4.70 -54.46
C GLU A 27 19.81 3.33 -53.79
N GLN A 28 20.84 2.52 -54.09
CA GLN A 28 21.05 1.22 -53.45
C GLN A 28 21.41 1.36 -51.97
N LEU A 29 22.17 2.40 -51.60
CA LEU A 29 22.46 2.70 -50.21
C LEU A 29 21.19 3.10 -49.45
N THR A 30 20.37 3.97 -50.03
CA THR A 30 19.08 4.40 -49.46
C THR A 30 18.13 3.21 -49.28
N ALA A 31 18.04 2.32 -50.27
CA ALA A 31 17.23 1.11 -50.16
C ALA A 31 17.71 0.17 -49.04
N LYS A 32 19.03 0.00 -48.86
CA LYS A 32 19.59 -0.79 -47.76
C LYS A 32 19.35 -0.16 -46.39
N VAL A 33 19.49 1.16 -46.27
CA VAL A 33 19.19 1.90 -45.03
C VAL A 33 17.73 1.71 -44.65
N LYS A 34 16.81 1.86 -45.61
CA LYS A 34 15.38 1.63 -45.38
C LYS A 34 15.07 0.21 -44.89
N VAL A 35 15.70 -0.81 -45.48
CA VAL A 35 15.53 -2.20 -45.01
C VAL A 35 16.04 -2.37 -43.57
N LEU A 36 17.16 -1.73 -43.20
CA LEU A 36 17.67 -1.77 -41.83
C LEU A 36 16.75 -1.03 -40.85
N GLU A 37 16.18 0.11 -41.24
CA GLU A 37 15.18 0.84 -40.46
C GLU A 37 13.92 0.00 -40.24
N ASP A 38 13.44 -0.68 -41.28
CA ASP A 38 12.28 -1.58 -41.20
C ASP A 38 12.56 -2.75 -40.25
N ILE A 39 13.74 -3.39 -40.35
CA ILE A 39 14.15 -4.47 -39.44
C ILE A 39 14.24 -3.97 -38.00
N ALA A 40 14.88 -2.81 -37.76
CA ALA A 40 15.00 -2.23 -36.43
C ALA A 40 13.62 -1.90 -35.83
N ASN A 41 12.69 -1.38 -36.62
CA ASN A 41 11.32 -1.12 -36.20
C ASN A 41 10.56 -2.39 -35.83
N VAL A 42 10.70 -3.47 -36.60
CA VAL A 42 10.07 -4.76 -36.29
C VAL A 42 10.65 -5.36 -35.00
N LEU A 43 11.98 -5.34 -34.85
CA LEU A 43 12.64 -5.82 -33.63
C LEU A 43 12.25 -4.99 -32.41
N GLY A 44 12.19 -3.66 -32.54
CA GLY A 44 11.73 -2.77 -31.47
C GLY A 44 10.29 -3.07 -31.04
N LYS A 45 9.38 -3.28 -32.00
CA LYS A 45 7.99 -3.69 -31.71
C LYS A 45 7.93 -5.05 -31.01
N GLN A 46 8.75 -6.02 -31.44
CA GLN A 46 8.84 -7.33 -30.77
C GLN A 46 9.34 -7.20 -29.33
N LEU A 47 10.31 -6.31 -29.07
CA LEU A 47 10.80 -6.06 -27.71
C LEU A 47 9.71 -5.44 -26.81
N ILE A 48 8.93 -4.49 -27.33
CA ILE A 48 7.78 -3.92 -26.62
C ILE A 48 6.77 -5.03 -26.26
N GLN A 49 6.46 -5.92 -27.21
CA GLN A 49 5.56 -7.05 -26.97
C GLN A 49 6.11 -8.06 -25.96
N ASN A 50 7.41 -8.38 -26.03
CA ASN A 50 8.06 -9.27 -25.07
C ASN A 50 8.03 -8.68 -23.66
N GLN A 51 8.25 -7.36 -23.52
CA GLN A 51 8.15 -6.68 -22.22
C GLN A 51 6.72 -6.76 -21.69
N LEU A 52 5.72 -6.47 -22.53
CA LEU A 52 4.31 -6.58 -22.13
C LEU A 52 3.95 -8.01 -21.70
N PHE A 53 4.47 -9.03 -22.39
CA PHE A 53 4.27 -10.43 -22.01
C PHE A 53 4.86 -10.76 -20.63
N VAL A 54 6.05 -10.23 -20.29
CA VAL A 54 6.64 -10.40 -18.95
C VAL A 54 5.79 -9.70 -17.89
N GLU A 55 5.36 -8.46 -18.15
CA GLU A 55 4.48 -7.73 -17.22
C GLU A 55 3.15 -8.49 -17.01
N GLU A 56 2.56 -9.03 -18.08
CA GLU A 56 1.30 -9.78 -18.02
C GLU A 56 1.46 -11.11 -17.29
N ARG A 57 2.58 -11.81 -17.48
CA ARG A 57 2.89 -13.00 -16.70
C ARG A 57 2.93 -12.69 -15.21
N ILE A 58 3.57 -11.59 -14.81
CA ILE A 58 3.62 -11.18 -13.40
C ILE A 58 2.22 -10.83 -12.87
N ARG A 59 1.37 -10.15 -13.67
CA ARG A 59 -0.05 -9.91 -13.31
C ARG A 59 -0.85 -11.20 -13.15
N SER A 60 -0.49 -12.25 -13.89
CA SER A 60 -1.15 -13.56 -13.79
C SER A 60 -0.64 -14.43 -12.64
N ASP A 61 0.62 -14.24 -12.22
CA ASP A 61 1.26 -15.02 -11.15
C ASP A 61 0.79 -14.59 -9.75
N GLY A 62 0.29 -13.36 -9.59
CA GLY A 62 -0.16 -12.80 -8.31
C GLY A 62 -0.70 -11.37 -8.45
N MET A 63 -0.81 -10.64 -7.33
CA MET A 63 -1.38 -9.28 -7.27
C MET A 63 -0.31 -8.21 -7.02
N SER A 64 -0.64 -6.93 -7.19
CA SER A 64 0.22 -5.85 -6.72
C SER A 64 0.45 -5.94 -5.20
N GLY A 65 1.67 -5.69 -4.76
CA GLY A 65 2.03 -5.81 -3.34
C GLY A 65 3.50 -6.14 -3.11
N VAL A 66 3.84 -6.42 -1.85
CA VAL A 66 5.19 -6.81 -1.43
C VAL A 66 5.40 -8.29 -1.74
N LYS A 67 6.56 -8.63 -2.30
CA LYS A 67 6.92 -10.00 -2.63
C LYS A 67 7.78 -10.62 -1.54
N LYS A 68 8.89 -9.98 -1.18
CA LYS A 68 9.85 -10.45 -0.17
C LYS A 68 10.66 -9.30 0.40
N VAL A 69 11.16 -9.46 1.62
CA VAL A 69 12.26 -8.66 2.16
C VAL A 69 13.60 -9.38 1.97
N ARG A 70 14.68 -8.72 2.38
CA ARG A 70 15.99 -9.34 2.50
C ARG A 70 15.94 -10.55 3.44
N LEU A 71 16.67 -11.61 3.06
CA LEU A 71 16.91 -12.77 3.92
C LEU A 71 17.96 -12.43 4.98
N TYR A 72 17.61 -12.56 6.26
CA TYR A 72 18.53 -12.43 7.39
C TYR A 72 18.76 -13.76 8.11
N ARG A 73 17.73 -14.62 8.13
CA ARG A 73 17.73 -15.91 8.80
C ARG A 73 17.17 -16.98 7.87
N GLU A 74 17.76 -18.16 7.96
CA GLU A 74 17.28 -19.38 7.33
C GLU A 74 17.12 -20.48 8.39
N GLY A 75 16.60 -21.64 8.00
CA GLY A 75 16.57 -22.79 8.89
C GLY A 75 16.42 -24.10 8.14
N THR A 76 16.36 -25.19 8.90
CA THR A 76 16.30 -26.56 8.38
C THR A 76 14.99 -26.90 7.67
N SER A 77 14.01 -26.00 7.70
CA SER A 77 12.74 -26.11 6.98
C SER A 77 12.38 -24.77 6.33
N PRO A 78 11.67 -24.76 5.18
CA PRO A 78 11.42 -23.54 4.41
C PRO A 78 10.72 -22.42 5.19
N TYR A 79 9.87 -22.75 6.16
CA TYR A 79 9.13 -21.75 6.95
C TYR A 79 10.01 -21.00 7.97
N TYR A 80 11.25 -21.44 8.21
CA TYR A 80 12.22 -20.68 9.02
C TYR A 80 12.91 -19.56 8.23
N ALA A 81 12.84 -19.57 6.89
CA ALA A 81 13.41 -18.52 6.08
C ALA A 81 12.54 -17.26 6.12
N ASP A 82 13.16 -16.09 6.17
CA ASP A 82 12.42 -14.82 6.12
C ASP A 82 11.67 -14.65 4.78
N THR A 83 10.49 -14.02 4.83
CA THR A 83 9.59 -13.84 3.67
C THR A 83 9.35 -12.35 3.40
N HIS A 84 8.12 -11.87 3.29
CA HIS A 84 7.74 -10.46 3.46
C HIS A 84 7.72 -10.05 4.94
N VAL A 85 7.79 -11.03 5.86
CA VAL A 85 7.99 -10.84 7.29
C VAL A 85 9.32 -11.49 7.71
N ALA A 86 10.15 -10.72 8.41
CA ALA A 86 11.41 -11.17 9.02
C ALA A 86 11.35 -10.95 10.53
N GLN A 87 12.31 -10.23 11.14
CA GLN A 87 12.17 -9.78 12.54
C GLN A 87 11.02 -8.77 12.70
N SER A 88 10.70 -8.04 11.64
CA SER A 88 9.57 -7.13 11.54
C SER A 88 8.87 -7.26 10.17
N ALA A 89 7.65 -6.76 10.07
CA ALA A 89 6.89 -6.77 8.82
C ALA A 89 7.53 -5.77 7.84
N ILE A 90 7.81 -6.19 6.60
CA ILE A 90 8.58 -5.41 5.59
C ILE A 90 9.88 -4.77 6.09
N ALA A 91 10.51 -5.35 7.12
CA ALA A 91 11.68 -4.76 7.77
C ALA A 91 11.42 -3.34 8.33
N ILE A 92 10.22 -3.05 8.83
CA ILE A 92 9.94 -1.80 9.57
C ILE A 92 10.82 -1.70 10.83
N HIS A 93 11.27 -0.49 11.15
CA HIS A 93 12.07 -0.21 12.35
C HIS A 93 11.93 1.25 12.79
N ASP A 94 12.47 1.60 13.96
CA ASP A 94 12.26 2.89 14.61
C ASP A 94 13.41 3.87 14.42
N HIS A 95 13.09 5.04 13.87
CA HIS A 95 13.95 6.23 13.89
C HIS A 95 13.43 7.28 14.87
N ALA A 96 13.07 6.87 16.09
CA ALA A 96 12.40 7.74 17.05
C ALA A 96 13.24 8.94 17.54
N ASN A 97 14.54 8.98 17.25
CA ASN A 97 15.39 10.16 17.47
C ASN A 97 15.39 11.14 16.29
N TYR A 98 14.73 10.83 15.19
CA TYR A 98 14.46 11.77 14.12
C TYR A 98 13.07 12.38 14.30
N ASP A 99 12.84 13.57 13.77
CA ASP A 99 11.54 14.23 13.93
C ASP A 99 10.43 13.50 13.17
N ARG A 100 10.67 13.14 11.90
CA ARG A 100 9.63 12.70 10.94
C ARG A 100 9.98 11.41 10.20
N THR A 101 11.10 10.79 10.53
CA THR A 101 11.65 9.67 9.74
C THR A 101 11.06 8.36 10.20
N LEU A 102 10.66 7.54 9.23
CA LEU A 102 10.08 6.21 9.41
C LEU A 102 10.95 5.21 8.66
N GLY A 103 11.38 4.18 9.37
CA GLY A 103 12.20 3.11 8.80
C GLY A 103 11.35 2.01 8.16
N ILE A 104 11.67 1.70 6.91
CA ILE A 104 11.27 0.48 6.19
C ILE A 104 12.55 -0.01 5.48
N GLY A 105 12.90 -1.28 5.63
CA GLY A 105 14.08 -1.84 4.95
C GLY A 105 13.91 -1.98 3.42
N GLU A 106 14.85 -2.67 2.78
CA GLU A 106 14.73 -3.07 1.39
C GLU A 106 13.68 -4.16 1.20
N PHE A 107 12.82 -4.01 0.19
CA PHE A 107 11.89 -5.05 -0.21
C PHE A 107 11.73 -5.12 -1.73
N ILE A 108 11.22 -6.25 -2.20
CA ILE A 108 10.80 -6.44 -3.58
C ILE A 108 9.31 -6.13 -3.65
N GLY A 109 8.93 -5.17 -4.49
CA GLY A 109 7.55 -4.79 -4.75
C GLY A 109 7.12 -5.20 -6.15
N VAL A 110 5.82 -5.41 -6.31
CA VAL A 110 5.15 -5.59 -7.60
C VAL A 110 4.04 -4.56 -7.71
N LEU A 111 4.04 -3.76 -8.78
CA LEU A 111 2.97 -2.81 -9.09
C LEU A 111 2.56 -2.97 -10.54
N ASN A 112 1.32 -3.37 -10.78
CA ASN A 112 0.74 -3.59 -12.12
C ASN A 112 1.64 -4.42 -13.07
N GLY A 113 2.18 -5.54 -12.57
CA GLY A 113 3.07 -6.42 -13.33
C GLY A 113 4.54 -6.00 -13.38
N VAL A 114 4.92 -4.89 -12.74
CA VAL A 114 6.32 -4.44 -12.67
C VAL A 114 6.94 -4.87 -11.36
N GLU A 115 7.89 -5.80 -11.42
CA GLU A 115 8.69 -6.23 -10.28
C GLU A 115 9.96 -5.37 -10.14
N PHE A 116 10.21 -4.84 -8.95
CA PHE A 116 11.36 -3.99 -8.66
C PHE A 116 11.84 -4.20 -7.22
N ARG A 117 13.10 -3.85 -6.93
CA ARG A 117 13.66 -3.90 -5.56
C ARG A 117 13.96 -2.49 -5.10
N THR A 118 13.43 -2.11 -3.95
CA THR A 118 13.70 -0.79 -3.36
C THR A 118 15.12 -0.73 -2.80
N ARG A 119 15.63 0.49 -2.58
CA ARG A 119 16.70 0.72 -1.60
C ARG A 119 16.12 0.62 -0.19
N HIS A 120 16.95 0.82 0.83
CA HIS A 120 16.44 1.03 2.19
C HIS A 120 15.60 2.31 2.23
N ASN A 121 14.41 2.25 2.83
CA ASN A 121 13.37 3.27 2.76
C ASN A 121 13.19 4.00 4.10
N ASP A 122 14.14 4.87 4.45
CA ASP A 122 13.99 5.83 5.55
C ASP A 122 13.22 7.07 5.08
N TYR A 123 11.91 6.92 4.89
CA TYR A 123 11.06 7.97 4.34
C TYR A 123 10.58 8.94 5.42
N LYS A 124 10.15 10.14 5.01
CA LYS A 124 9.66 11.18 5.91
C LYS A 124 8.13 11.24 5.89
N LEU A 125 7.52 11.63 7.03
CA LEU A 125 6.12 12.03 7.12
C LEU A 125 5.83 13.29 6.31
N LYS A 126 5.68 13.09 5.00
CA LYS A 126 5.36 14.10 4.00
C LYS A 126 4.12 13.71 3.23
N MET A 127 3.40 14.73 2.78
CA MET A 127 2.23 14.61 1.92
C MET A 127 2.45 15.33 0.59
N PRO A 128 1.66 15.01 -0.46
CA PRO A 128 1.64 15.78 -1.70
C PRO A 128 1.35 17.26 -1.42
N SER A 129 1.83 18.18 -2.27
CA SER A 129 1.58 19.60 -2.02
C SER A 129 0.09 19.95 -2.05
N THR A 130 -0.35 20.75 -1.08
CA THR A 130 -1.72 21.28 -1.01
C THR A 130 -1.91 22.51 -1.89
N THR A 131 -0.81 23.14 -2.31
CA THR A 131 -0.82 24.42 -3.04
C THR A 131 -0.24 24.37 -4.45
N SER A 132 0.31 23.23 -4.87
CA SER A 132 1.03 23.12 -6.14
C SER A 132 0.77 21.81 -6.86
N ARG A 133 0.82 21.84 -8.20
CA ARG A 133 0.79 20.66 -9.09
C ARG A 133 2.18 20.24 -9.58
N THR A 134 3.26 20.83 -9.06
CA THR A 134 4.60 20.50 -9.54
C THR A 134 4.96 19.05 -9.20
N TYR A 135 5.60 18.37 -10.15
CA TYR A 135 6.12 17.01 -10.00
C TYR A 135 6.94 16.86 -8.70
N HIS A 136 6.64 15.82 -7.92
CA HIS A 136 7.30 15.48 -6.65
C HIS A 136 7.27 16.55 -5.55
N GLU A 137 6.52 17.63 -5.71
CA GLU A 137 6.42 18.64 -4.66
C GLU A 137 5.63 18.10 -3.46
N THR A 138 6.22 18.25 -2.28
CA THR A 138 5.72 17.67 -1.03
C THR A 138 5.82 18.66 0.12
N GLU A 139 4.93 18.50 1.09
CA GLU A 139 4.85 19.29 2.32
C GLU A 139 5.02 18.38 3.54
N ASP A 140 5.60 18.90 4.61
CA ASP A 140 5.67 18.17 5.88
C ASP A 140 4.25 18.03 6.47
N ILE A 141 3.86 16.83 6.90
CA ILE A 141 2.58 16.62 7.58
C ILE A 141 2.62 17.29 8.95
N LEU A 142 1.74 18.25 9.23
CA LEU A 142 1.73 18.93 10.53
C LEU A 142 1.53 17.93 11.68
N PHE A 143 2.37 18.03 12.71
CA PHE A 143 2.17 17.21 13.91
C PHE A 143 0.91 17.64 14.65
N PRO A 144 0.15 16.69 15.23
CA PRO A 144 -0.98 17.04 16.07
C PRO A 144 -0.57 17.97 17.21
N SER A 145 -1.44 18.93 17.54
CA SER A 145 -1.26 19.79 18.70
C SER A 145 -1.31 18.98 20.00
N VAL A 146 -0.68 19.49 21.05
CA VAL A 146 -0.85 18.95 22.39
C VAL A 146 -2.25 19.32 22.92
N PRO A 147 -3.00 18.39 23.53
CA PRO A 147 -4.28 18.72 24.17
C PRO A 147 -4.13 19.86 25.20
N PRO A 148 -5.01 20.89 25.18
CA PRO A 148 -4.95 22.01 26.13
C PRO A 148 -4.96 21.56 27.59
N GLU A 149 -5.67 20.48 27.90
CA GLU A 149 -5.76 19.89 29.25
C GLU A 149 -4.41 19.44 29.78
N VAL A 150 -3.49 19.02 28.90
CA VAL A 150 -2.11 18.74 29.26
C VAL A 150 -1.38 20.07 29.49
N LEU A 151 -1.47 21.02 28.56
CA LEU A 151 -0.71 22.28 28.64
C LEU A 151 -1.12 23.17 29.82
N HIS A 152 -2.37 23.07 30.27
CA HIS A 152 -2.89 23.84 31.40
C HIS A 152 -2.48 23.31 32.78
N LYS A 153 -1.83 22.14 32.87
CA LYS A 153 -1.32 21.66 34.16
C LYS A 153 -0.15 22.51 34.65
N THR A 154 -0.10 22.72 35.96
CA THR A 154 0.84 23.64 36.59
C THR A 154 2.25 23.07 36.66
N THR A 155 2.38 21.75 36.82
CA THR A 155 3.67 21.07 36.90
C THR A 155 3.86 20.10 35.75
N ILE A 156 5.11 19.86 35.37
CA ILE A 156 5.46 18.88 34.33
C ILE A 156 5.03 17.46 34.73
N GLN A 157 5.05 17.15 36.04
CA GLN A 157 4.58 15.85 36.53
C GLN A 157 3.07 15.66 36.30
N GLU A 158 2.28 16.70 36.54
CA GLU A 158 0.85 16.69 36.20
C GLU A 158 0.63 16.61 34.68
N GLN A 159 1.45 17.29 33.87
CA GLN A 159 1.40 17.15 32.40
C GLN A 159 1.67 15.72 31.96
N ILE A 160 2.67 15.05 32.57
CA ILE A 160 2.99 13.65 32.28
C ILE A 160 1.80 12.75 32.61
N VAL A 161 1.21 12.89 33.78
CA VAL A 161 0.05 12.09 34.20
C VAL A 161 -1.13 12.31 33.25
N GLU A 162 -1.42 13.56 32.88
CA GLU A 162 -2.50 13.87 31.95
C GLU A 162 -2.21 13.31 30.55
N MET A 163 -0.99 13.45 30.01
CA MET A 163 -0.64 12.89 28.70
C MET A 163 -0.82 11.37 28.67
N ARG A 164 -0.55 10.66 29.78
CA ARG A 164 -0.80 9.21 29.88
C ARG A 164 -2.28 8.87 29.77
N GLU A 165 -3.17 9.70 30.31
CA GLU A 165 -4.62 9.52 30.19
C GLU A 165 -5.11 9.62 28.74
N TRP A 166 -4.49 10.49 27.93
CA TRP A 166 -4.77 10.57 26.49
C TRP A 166 -4.33 9.30 25.74
N PHE A 167 -3.17 8.74 26.09
CA PHE A 167 -2.73 7.44 25.54
C PHE A 167 -3.59 6.28 26.02
N ARG A 168 -4.10 6.32 27.26
CA ARG A 168 -5.07 5.34 27.77
C ARG A 168 -6.37 5.39 26.97
N ALA A 169 -6.92 6.59 26.76
CA ALA A 169 -8.13 6.78 25.96
C ALA A 169 -7.97 6.25 24.54
N PHE A 170 -6.83 6.53 23.88
CA PHE A 170 -6.52 5.98 22.56
C PHE A 170 -6.38 4.45 22.59
N LYS A 171 -5.60 3.89 23.52
CA LYS A 171 -5.39 2.44 23.61
C LYS A 171 -6.69 1.68 23.82
N GLU A 172 -7.57 2.21 24.67
CA GLU A 172 -8.88 1.62 24.97
C GLU A 172 -9.96 1.98 23.96
N GLN A 173 -9.64 2.83 22.96
CA GLN A 173 -10.59 3.40 21.99
C GLN A 173 -11.82 4.01 22.68
N ASN A 174 -11.59 4.69 23.80
CA ASN A 174 -12.65 5.18 24.68
C ASN A 174 -12.61 6.72 24.79
N THR A 175 -13.51 7.37 24.05
CA THR A 175 -13.64 8.83 24.00
C THR A 175 -14.24 9.44 25.27
N THR A 176 -14.81 8.64 26.17
CA THR A 176 -15.32 9.15 27.46
C THR A 176 -14.21 9.41 28.47
N ILE A 177 -13.04 8.77 28.31
CA ILE A 177 -11.84 9.06 29.11
C ILE A 177 -11.28 10.41 28.67
N ARG A 178 -10.94 10.51 27.39
CA ARG A 178 -10.54 11.72 26.67
C ARG A 178 -10.91 11.56 25.20
N ASP A 179 -11.43 12.59 24.56
CA ASP A 179 -11.71 12.54 23.12
C ASP A 179 -10.43 12.69 22.31
N TYR A 180 -9.70 11.59 22.14
CA TYR A 180 -8.37 11.55 21.52
C TYR A 180 -8.35 11.91 20.02
N ARG A 181 -9.48 11.80 19.33
CA ARG A 181 -9.57 11.84 17.85
C ARG A 181 -8.96 13.09 17.19
N PRO A 182 -9.11 14.32 17.75
CA PRO A 182 -8.47 15.51 17.17
C PRO A 182 -6.93 15.49 17.22
N TYR A 183 -6.38 14.70 18.15
CA TYR A 183 -4.99 14.71 18.58
C TYR A 183 -4.20 13.45 18.20
N PHE A 184 -4.89 12.33 17.94
CA PHE A 184 -4.31 11.09 17.43
C PHE A 184 -4.82 10.89 16.01
N ARG A 185 -4.04 11.34 15.03
CA ARG A 185 -4.49 11.41 13.64
C ARG A 185 -3.98 10.21 12.84
N PRO A 186 -4.85 9.43 12.18
CA PRO A 186 -4.42 8.38 11.28
C PRO A 186 -3.82 8.99 10.00
N LEU A 187 -2.66 8.47 9.60
CA LEU A 187 -1.96 8.80 8.37
C LEU A 187 -1.84 7.51 7.55
N LEU A 188 -2.33 7.51 6.32
CA LEU A 188 -2.13 6.43 5.36
C LEU A 188 -0.82 6.68 4.60
N CYS A 189 0.09 5.72 4.58
CA CYS A 189 1.28 5.77 3.74
C CYS A 189 1.21 4.68 2.67
N ALA A 190 1.53 5.04 1.42
CA ALA A 190 1.43 4.17 0.26
C ALA A 190 2.74 4.17 -0.55
N LEU A 191 2.99 3.05 -1.22
CA LEU A 191 4.02 2.90 -2.22
C LEU A 191 3.42 3.31 -3.57
N GLU A 192 3.86 4.43 -4.11
CA GLU A 192 3.50 4.91 -5.44
C GLU A 192 4.60 4.51 -6.44
N GLY A 193 4.22 4.04 -7.63
CA GLY A 193 5.16 3.71 -8.71
C GLY A 193 4.66 4.15 -10.08
N ALA A 194 5.61 4.51 -10.95
CA ALA A 194 5.31 4.97 -12.30
C ALA A 194 6.47 4.73 -13.27
N TRP A 195 6.12 4.63 -14.56
CA TRP A 195 7.09 4.72 -15.64
C TRP A 195 7.40 6.19 -15.90
N THR A 196 8.67 6.57 -15.80
CA THR A 196 9.17 7.95 -15.93
C THR A 196 10.06 8.12 -17.16
N LEU A 197 10.13 9.34 -17.67
CA LEU A 197 10.91 9.74 -18.84
C LEU A 197 12.19 10.52 -18.48
N ALA A 198 12.56 10.56 -17.20
CA ALA A 198 13.75 11.25 -16.73
C ALA A 198 15.01 10.59 -17.32
N LYS A 199 15.92 11.41 -17.85
CA LYS A 199 17.18 10.94 -18.44
C LYS A 199 18.26 10.71 -17.39
N ASP A 200 18.23 11.51 -16.33
CA ASP A 200 19.15 11.39 -15.20
C ASP A 200 18.49 10.58 -14.09
N ILE A 201 19.31 10.00 -13.22
CA ILE A 201 18.82 9.34 -12.02
C ILE A 201 18.35 10.41 -11.02
N GLU A 202 17.06 10.41 -10.72
CA GLU A 202 16.47 11.31 -9.74
C GLU A 202 16.11 10.52 -8.48
N GLU A 203 16.52 11.05 -7.33
CA GLU A 203 16.10 10.50 -6.04
C GLU A 203 14.58 10.62 -5.92
N SER A 204 13.92 9.47 -5.78
CA SER A 204 12.47 9.41 -5.91
C SER A 204 11.73 9.98 -4.68
N PHE A 205 12.39 10.04 -3.53
CA PHE A 205 11.90 10.72 -2.32
C PHE A 205 13.05 11.03 -1.34
N PRO A 206 12.92 12.09 -0.51
CA PRO A 206 13.96 12.44 0.46
C PRO A 206 14.09 11.37 1.56
N SER A 207 15.33 11.00 1.84
CA SER A 207 15.72 10.11 2.95
C SER A 207 16.93 10.71 3.67
N ASP A 208 16.95 10.63 5.01
CA ASP A 208 18.02 11.24 5.82
C ASP A 208 19.34 10.44 5.76
N ARG A 209 19.24 9.15 5.47
CA ARG A 209 20.32 8.17 5.64
C ARG A 209 20.69 7.42 4.37
N HIS A 210 19.76 7.31 3.42
CA HIS A 210 19.92 6.52 2.20
C HIS A 210 19.66 7.36 0.96
N HIS A 211 20.40 7.10 -0.09
CA HIS A 211 20.25 7.74 -1.40
C HIS A 211 20.59 6.72 -2.49
N LEU A 212 20.15 6.95 -3.72
CA LEU A 212 20.60 6.13 -4.85
C LEU A 212 22.09 6.37 -5.10
N ASP A 213 22.90 5.32 -4.93
CA ASP A 213 24.34 5.38 -5.21
C ASP A 213 24.62 5.03 -6.67
N ALA A 214 24.25 5.96 -7.56
CA ALA A 214 24.60 5.91 -8.98
C ALA A 214 24.63 7.31 -9.59
N THR A 215 25.43 7.49 -10.64
CA THR A 215 25.52 8.76 -11.39
C THR A 215 24.62 8.79 -12.62
N SER A 216 24.24 7.62 -13.14
CA SER A 216 23.29 7.45 -14.25
C SER A 216 22.51 6.14 -14.12
N TRP A 217 21.49 5.96 -14.95
CA TRP A 217 20.72 4.70 -15.03
C TRP A 217 21.60 3.51 -15.43
N GLU A 218 22.58 3.73 -16.31
CA GLU A 218 23.52 2.70 -16.75
C GLU A 218 24.47 2.28 -15.62
N ASP A 219 25.04 3.23 -14.87
CA ASP A 219 25.89 2.93 -13.70
C ASP A 219 25.09 2.12 -12.66
N MET A 220 23.83 2.51 -12.41
CA MET A 220 22.98 1.74 -11.51
C MET A 220 22.72 0.32 -12.05
N ALA A 221 22.40 0.17 -13.34
CA ALA A 221 22.18 -1.13 -13.97
C ALA A 221 23.41 -2.04 -13.91
N GLU A 222 24.62 -1.50 -14.10
CA GLU A 222 25.88 -2.23 -13.96
C GLU A 222 26.11 -2.69 -12.52
N LYS A 223 25.94 -1.79 -11.54
CA LYS A 223 26.05 -2.11 -10.10
C LYS A 223 25.05 -3.17 -9.67
N ILE A 224 23.79 -3.07 -10.12
CA ILE A 224 22.76 -4.07 -9.82
C ILE A 224 23.09 -5.41 -10.50
N SER A 225 23.51 -5.38 -11.77
CA SER A 225 23.88 -6.60 -12.50
C SER A 225 25.03 -7.31 -11.80
N PHE A 226 26.08 -6.57 -11.44
CA PHE A 226 27.22 -7.11 -10.72
C PHE A 226 26.82 -7.73 -9.38
N THR A 227 26.06 -7.01 -8.54
CA THR A 227 25.62 -7.52 -7.23
C THR A 227 24.68 -8.71 -7.36
N SER A 228 23.78 -8.70 -8.33
CA SER A 228 22.82 -9.80 -8.57
C SER A 228 23.52 -11.07 -9.08
N TYR A 229 24.51 -10.95 -9.98
CA TYR A 229 25.24 -12.11 -10.50
C TYR A 229 26.31 -12.64 -9.56
N THR A 230 26.86 -11.80 -8.69
CA THR A 230 27.87 -12.22 -7.69
C THR A 230 27.25 -12.64 -6.36
N GLY A 231 25.98 -12.30 -6.11
CA GLY A 231 25.33 -12.49 -4.81
C GLY A 231 25.83 -11.54 -3.72
N ASN A 232 26.64 -10.53 -4.07
CA ASN A 232 27.17 -9.55 -3.13
C ASN A 232 26.12 -8.50 -2.76
N LYS A 233 26.27 -7.87 -1.58
CA LYS A 233 25.42 -6.77 -1.11
C LYS A 233 26.17 -5.44 -1.08
N HIS A 234 25.43 -4.36 -1.23
CA HIS A 234 25.92 -3.03 -0.86
C HIS A 234 25.67 -2.79 0.64
N ASN A 235 26.73 -2.51 1.40
CA ASN A 235 26.63 -2.35 2.86
C ASN A 235 25.80 -1.14 3.30
N LEU A 236 25.69 -0.11 2.46
CA LEU A 236 24.86 1.07 2.75
C LEU A 236 23.44 0.95 2.15
N GLU A 237 23.11 -0.15 1.48
CA GLU A 237 21.72 -0.46 1.08
C GLU A 237 21.10 0.59 0.14
N ASN A 238 21.94 1.14 -0.74
CA ASN A 238 21.66 2.27 -1.62
C ASN A 238 21.39 1.85 -3.08
N PHE A 239 21.34 0.54 -3.35
CA PHE A 239 21.11 0.01 -4.70
C PHE A 239 19.65 -0.45 -4.85
N ALA A 240 18.86 0.28 -5.62
CA ALA A 240 17.52 -0.13 -6.02
C ALA A 240 17.58 -0.85 -7.38
N PHE A 241 16.90 -1.99 -7.55
CA PHE A 241 16.67 -2.55 -8.89
C PHE A 241 15.44 -1.92 -9.49
N LEU A 242 15.64 -1.04 -10.48
CA LEU A 242 14.57 -0.34 -11.17
C LEU A 242 14.59 -0.73 -12.65
N PRO A 243 13.55 -1.41 -13.17
CA PRO A 243 13.53 -1.85 -14.56
C PRO A 243 13.31 -0.69 -15.54
N SER A 244 13.87 -0.81 -16.74
CA SER A 244 13.59 0.06 -17.89
C SER A 244 12.79 -0.68 -18.95
N LYS A 245 12.08 0.06 -19.80
CA LYS A 245 11.43 -0.51 -20.98
C LYS A 245 11.48 0.39 -22.19
N LEU A 246 11.56 -0.24 -23.36
CA LEU A 246 11.16 0.35 -24.62
C LEU A 246 9.63 0.39 -24.67
N TYR A 247 9.02 1.56 -24.86
CA TYR A 247 7.56 1.70 -24.91
C TYR A 247 7.02 2.17 -26.27
N SER A 248 7.86 2.77 -27.11
CA SER A 248 7.48 3.24 -28.44
C SER A 248 8.66 3.24 -29.42
N MET A 249 8.35 3.16 -30.71
CA MET A 249 9.27 3.36 -31.84
C MET A 249 8.75 4.55 -32.65
N GLU A 250 9.11 5.78 -32.24
CA GLU A 250 8.61 7.01 -32.87
C GLU A 250 9.61 7.54 -33.88
N GLY A 251 9.19 7.71 -35.14
CA GLY A 251 10.08 8.19 -36.21
C GLY A 251 11.29 7.30 -36.48
N GLY A 252 11.24 6.02 -36.12
CA GLY A 252 12.38 5.09 -36.20
C GLY A 252 13.31 5.11 -34.99
N TYR A 253 13.03 5.95 -33.98
CA TYR A 253 13.85 6.06 -32.77
C TYR A 253 13.19 5.36 -31.57
N PRO A 254 13.94 4.53 -30.83
CA PRO A 254 13.43 3.87 -29.63
C PRO A 254 13.20 4.88 -28.52
N GLN A 255 12.02 4.82 -27.89
CA GLN A 255 11.66 5.63 -26.72
C GLN A 255 11.64 4.76 -25.47
N PHE A 256 12.43 5.15 -24.47
CA PHE A 256 12.56 4.40 -23.22
C PHE A 256 11.86 5.10 -22.06
N ALA A 257 11.40 4.30 -21.12
CA ALA A 257 10.93 4.75 -19.83
C ALA A 257 11.58 3.90 -18.73
N GLN A 258 11.76 4.52 -17.57
CA GLN A 258 12.38 3.92 -16.41
C GLN A 258 11.38 3.86 -15.26
N TRP A 259 11.27 2.71 -14.60
CA TRP A 259 10.42 2.59 -13.43
C TRP A 259 11.00 3.35 -12.26
N ASN A 260 10.17 4.13 -11.58
CA ASN A 260 10.50 4.83 -10.34
C ASN A 260 9.38 4.64 -9.32
N TYR A 261 9.70 4.82 -8.04
CA TYR A 261 8.76 4.64 -6.94
C TYR A 261 9.01 5.64 -5.82
N ARG A 262 7.99 6.00 -5.06
CA ARG A 262 8.14 6.77 -3.82
C ARG A 262 7.20 6.26 -2.74
N VAL A 263 7.59 6.48 -1.47
CA VAL A 263 6.68 6.33 -0.34
C VAL A 263 6.14 7.70 0.02
N ILE A 264 4.81 7.84 0.05
CA ILE A 264 4.14 9.10 0.34
C ILE A 264 2.99 8.85 1.33
N CYS A 265 2.70 9.83 2.18
CA CYS A 265 1.65 9.72 3.19
C CYS A 265 0.57 10.78 3.02
N HIS A 266 -0.61 10.50 3.59
CA HIS A 266 -1.77 11.38 3.58
C HIS A 266 -2.47 11.33 4.96
N PRO A 267 -2.81 12.49 5.56
CA PRO A 267 -3.65 12.52 6.75
C PRO A 267 -5.10 12.18 6.39
N VAL A 268 -5.60 11.03 6.88
CA VAL A 268 -6.96 10.57 6.61
C VAL A 268 -7.97 11.51 7.27
N SER A 269 -9.05 11.82 6.55
CA SER A 269 -10.04 12.82 6.96
C SER A 269 -10.92 12.42 8.15
N PHE A 270 -10.88 11.15 8.55
CA PHE A 270 -11.70 10.55 9.61
C PHE A 270 -10.87 9.68 10.55
N ASP A 271 -11.41 9.44 11.75
CA ASP A 271 -10.79 8.51 12.71
C ASP A 271 -10.96 7.06 12.23
N VAL A 272 -9.88 6.29 12.25
CA VAL A 272 -9.91 4.86 11.93
C VAL A 272 -9.90 4.11 13.25
N PRO A 273 -10.92 3.30 13.58
CA PRO A 273 -10.89 2.51 14.81
C PRO A 273 -9.77 1.47 14.78
N THR A 274 -9.04 1.29 15.87
CA THR A 274 -7.98 0.26 15.92
C THR A 274 -8.53 -1.16 15.82
N SER A 275 -9.82 -1.36 16.09
CA SER A 275 -10.53 -2.62 15.87
C SER A 275 -10.62 -3.03 14.40
N TYR A 276 -10.42 -2.09 13.45
CA TYR A 276 -10.42 -2.38 12.02
C TYR A 276 -9.11 -3.07 11.57
N PHE A 277 -8.02 -2.94 12.33
CA PHE A 277 -6.78 -3.64 12.04
C PHE A 277 -6.85 -5.08 12.53
N LYS A 278 -7.32 -5.97 11.66
CA LYS A 278 -7.31 -7.42 11.93
C LYS A 278 -5.93 -7.98 11.61
N LEU A 279 -5.36 -8.78 12.51
CA LEU A 279 -4.09 -9.46 12.26
C LEU A 279 -4.25 -10.35 11.02
N ASP A 280 -3.36 -10.19 10.03
CA ASP A 280 -3.20 -11.19 8.99
C ASP A 280 -2.18 -12.22 9.46
N ASP A 281 -2.63 -13.47 9.60
CA ASP A 281 -1.81 -14.51 10.21
C ASP A 281 -0.79 -15.07 9.22
N ASP A 282 0.43 -14.54 9.28
CA ASP A 282 1.62 -15.12 8.64
C ASP A 282 2.08 -16.39 9.38
N LEU A 283 1.31 -17.48 9.21
CA LEU A 283 1.45 -18.73 9.99
C LEU A 283 2.88 -19.31 9.97
N GLY A 284 3.58 -19.24 8.83
CA GLY A 284 4.95 -19.71 8.72
C GLY A 284 5.89 -18.97 9.68
N HIS A 285 5.80 -17.64 9.73
CA HIS A 285 6.57 -16.82 10.66
C HIS A 285 6.17 -17.10 12.11
N ARG A 286 4.87 -17.25 12.38
CA ARG A 286 4.34 -17.55 13.71
C ARG A 286 4.84 -18.90 14.24
N LEU A 287 4.83 -19.92 13.40
CA LEU A 287 5.37 -21.25 13.71
C LEU A 287 6.88 -21.21 13.93
N ALA A 288 7.62 -20.48 13.09
CA ALA A 288 9.08 -20.36 13.20
C ALA A 288 9.54 -19.69 14.51
N ASN A 289 8.73 -18.78 15.07
CA ASN A 289 9.08 -17.97 16.24
C ASN A 289 8.26 -18.32 17.50
N ASP A 290 7.48 -19.41 17.49
CA ASP A 290 6.60 -19.82 18.59
C ASP A 290 5.69 -18.68 19.10
N LEU A 291 5.11 -17.93 18.16
CA LEU A 291 4.24 -16.79 18.45
C LEU A 291 2.78 -17.24 18.55
N THR A 292 2.15 -16.96 19.70
CA THR A 292 0.71 -17.19 19.87
C THR A 292 -0.10 -16.08 19.22
N LEU A 293 -1.35 -16.35 18.81
CA LEU A 293 -2.27 -15.33 18.27
C LEU A 293 -2.51 -14.17 19.24
N LYS A 294 -2.37 -14.41 20.55
CA LYS A 294 -2.47 -13.36 21.59
C LYS A 294 -1.25 -12.44 21.60
N ARG A 295 -0.06 -12.95 21.27
CA ARG A 295 1.20 -12.18 21.29
C ARG A 295 1.51 -11.54 19.95
N ALA A 296 1.15 -12.18 18.84
CA ALA A 296 1.48 -11.75 17.49
C ALA A 296 1.12 -10.28 17.20
N PRO A 297 -0.09 -9.75 17.54
CA PRO A 297 -0.44 -8.34 17.28
C PRO A 297 0.48 -7.32 17.97
N PHE A 298 1.16 -7.73 19.04
CA PHE A 298 2.06 -6.88 19.83
C PHE A 298 3.53 -7.00 19.41
N SER A 299 3.86 -7.81 18.40
CA SER A 299 5.22 -7.93 17.86
C SER A 299 5.43 -7.02 16.66
N ARG A 300 6.64 -6.51 16.44
CA ARG A 300 6.98 -5.74 15.22
C ARG A 300 6.79 -6.53 13.91
N SER A 301 6.70 -7.86 13.96
CA SER A 301 6.41 -8.72 12.82
C SER A 301 4.92 -8.79 12.44
N ALA A 302 4.03 -8.18 13.22
CA ALA A 302 2.60 -8.17 12.93
C ALA A 302 2.28 -7.41 11.64
N ARG A 303 1.55 -8.07 10.75
CA ARG A 303 0.89 -7.50 9.59
C ARG A 303 -0.62 -7.48 9.81
N PHE A 304 -1.29 -6.47 9.29
CA PHE A 304 -2.71 -6.26 9.46
C PHE A 304 -3.39 -6.13 8.12
N LYS A 305 -4.70 -6.37 8.11
CA LYS A 305 -5.60 -5.91 7.07
C LYS A 305 -6.59 -4.93 7.67
N VAL A 306 -7.02 -3.96 6.87
CA VAL A 306 -8.10 -3.06 7.24
C VAL A 306 -9.40 -3.76 6.89
N ASN A 307 -10.15 -4.15 7.92
CA ASN A 307 -11.46 -4.76 7.79
C ASN A 307 -12.40 -4.16 8.83
N GLU A 308 -13.32 -3.32 8.37
CA GLU A 308 -14.37 -2.68 9.17
C GLU A 308 -15.47 -3.64 9.64
N PHE A 309 -15.52 -4.84 9.08
CA PHE A 309 -16.50 -5.85 9.38
C PHE A 309 -16.01 -6.79 10.50
N ASP A 310 -16.96 -7.35 11.25
CA ASP A 310 -16.66 -8.31 12.31
C ASP A 310 -16.28 -9.71 11.81
N ARG A 311 -16.46 -9.97 10.51
CA ARG A 311 -16.16 -11.25 9.84
C ARG A 311 -15.64 -11.03 8.43
N GLU A 312 -14.96 -12.05 7.90
CA GLU A 312 -14.59 -12.08 6.48
C GLU A 312 -15.85 -12.20 5.61
N ARG A 313 -15.91 -11.43 4.54
CA ARG A 313 -17.01 -11.44 3.57
C ARG A 313 -16.53 -10.93 2.23
N GLN A 314 -17.30 -11.22 1.18
CA GLN A 314 -17.13 -10.54 -0.11
C GLN A 314 -17.55 -9.07 0.03
N THR A 315 -16.77 -8.20 -0.60
CA THR A 315 -16.95 -6.74 -0.57
C THR A 315 -16.59 -6.16 -1.92
N THR A 316 -17.27 -5.08 -2.31
CA THR A 316 -16.84 -4.26 -3.45
C THR A 316 -15.97 -3.11 -2.96
N TYR A 317 -16.55 -2.18 -2.20
CA TYR A 317 -15.86 -0.99 -1.70
C TYR A 317 -15.70 -1.03 -0.18
N THR A 318 -14.50 -0.75 0.33
CA THR A 318 -14.20 -0.80 1.78
C THR A 318 -13.63 0.51 2.31
N THR A 319 -13.41 0.57 3.63
CA THR A 319 -12.75 1.68 4.31
C THR A 319 -11.33 1.91 3.77
N LEU A 320 -10.65 0.86 3.31
CA LEU A 320 -9.35 0.99 2.64
C LEU A 320 -9.48 1.74 1.31
N ASP A 321 -10.51 1.46 0.52
CA ASP A 321 -10.79 2.19 -0.71
C ASP A 321 -11.05 3.67 -0.44
N ARG A 322 -11.82 3.96 0.61
CA ARG A 322 -12.06 5.33 1.05
C ARG A 322 -10.77 6.05 1.41
N MET A 323 -9.89 5.45 2.22
CA MET A 323 -8.62 6.06 2.57
C MET A 323 -7.72 6.29 1.36
N MET A 324 -7.61 5.30 0.45
CA MET A 324 -6.82 5.44 -0.78
C MET A 324 -7.39 6.53 -1.70
N SER A 325 -8.72 6.68 -1.77
CA SER A 325 -9.38 7.72 -2.58
C SER A 325 -9.13 9.15 -2.11
N GLU A 326 -8.65 9.35 -0.87
CA GLU A 326 -8.24 10.66 -0.37
C GLU A 326 -6.77 11.01 -0.72
N LEU A 327 -5.97 10.02 -1.14
CA LEU A 327 -4.57 10.21 -1.55
C LEU A 327 -4.50 10.60 -3.05
N PRO A 328 -3.99 11.80 -3.39
CA PRO A 328 -3.78 12.17 -4.79
C PRO A 328 -2.53 11.51 -5.39
N GLY A 329 -2.51 11.38 -6.71
CA GLY A 329 -1.31 11.03 -7.48
C GLY A 329 -0.35 12.21 -7.65
N LEU A 330 0.38 12.22 -8.77
CA LEU A 330 1.46 13.19 -9.02
C LEU A 330 1.02 14.63 -9.37
N ASP A 331 -0.28 14.87 -9.55
CA ASP A 331 -0.83 16.24 -9.67
C ASP A 331 -1.17 16.86 -8.30
N ASN A 332 -0.85 16.14 -7.21
CA ASN A 332 -1.06 16.52 -5.82
C ASN A 332 -2.54 16.86 -5.51
N TYR A 333 -2.83 17.54 -4.40
CA TYR A 333 -4.23 17.79 -3.98
C TYR A 333 -5.01 18.74 -4.90
N LEU A 334 -4.32 19.40 -5.83
CA LEU A 334 -4.98 20.24 -6.83
C LEU A 334 -5.44 19.42 -8.05
N ALA A 335 -5.20 18.11 -8.08
CA ALA A 335 -5.64 17.26 -9.18
C ALA A 335 -7.16 17.33 -9.35
N ASN A 336 -7.59 17.53 -10.60
CA ASN A 336 -9.00 17.47 -10.98
C ASN A 336 -9.04 16.93 -12.41
N LEU A 337 -9.05 15.60 -12.52
CA LEU A 337 -8.95 14.89 -13.78
C LEU A 337 -10.15 13.97 -13.93
N THR A 338 -10.66 13.85 -15.15
CA THR A 338 -11.78 12.98 -15.47
C THR A 338 -11.28 11.84 -16.34
N ASP A 339 -11.59 10.60 -15.95
CA ASP A 339 -11.32 9.44 -16.81
C ASP A 339 -12.48 9.28 -17.80
N LYS A 340 -12.21 9.59 -19.07
CA LYS A 340 -13.13 9.37 -20.18
C LYS A 340 -12.59 8.29 -21.12
N THR A 341 -13.09 7.06 -20.98
CA THR A 341 -12.63 5.90 -21.77
C THR A 341 -13.67 5.46 -22.78
N TYR A 342 -13.26 5.39 -24.05
CA TYR A 342 -14.10 4.94 -25.16
C TYR A 342 -15.45 5.68 -25.28
N GLY A 343 -15.50 6.93 -24.80
CA GLY A 343 -16.70 7.76 -24.79
C GLY A 343 -17.43 7.80 -23.44
N LEU A 344 -17.15 6.87 -22.54
CA LEU A 344 -17.77 6.73 -21.22
C LEU A 344 -16.99 7.48 -20.14
N VAL A 345 -17.71 8.10 -19.20
CA VAL A 345 -17.13 8.85 -18.08
C VAL A 345 -17.17 7.98 -16.83
N ALA A 346 -16.02 7.82 -16.18
CA ALA A 346 -15.95 7.13 -14.90
C ALA A 346 -16.54 7.99 -13.79
N ASN A 347 -17.47 7.43 -13.04
CA ASN A 347 -18.15 8.07 -11.92
C ASN A 347 -17.82 7.35 -10.61
N ASP A 348 -18.01 8.06 -9.49
CA ASP A 348 -17.68 7.59 -8.14
C ASP A 348 -18.65 6.49 -7.69
N ILE A 349 -18.13 5.37 -7.16
CA ILE A 349 -18.97 4.25 -6.70
C ILE A 349 -19.74 4.57 -5.41
N SER A 350 -19.19 5.42 -4.54
CA SER A 350 -19.81 5.82 -3.28
C SER A 350 -20.87 6.91 -3.48
N GLN A 351 -20.76 7.66 -4.58
CA GLN A 351 -21.64 8.77 -4.94
C GLN A 351 -21.92 8.74 -6.43
N ALA A 352 -22.85 7.88 -6.85
CA ALA A 352 -23.02 7.51 -8.25
C ALA A 352 -23.25 8.70 -9.21
N GLU A 353 -23.84 9.79 -8.71
CA GLU A 353 -24.13 11.00 -9.48
C GLU A 353 -22.89 11.89 -9.72
N ASN A 354 -21.78 11.62 -9.04
CA ASN A 354 -20.56 12.43 -9.10
C ASN A 354 -19.53 11.82 -10.04
N THR A 355 -18.97 12.65 -10.91
CA THR A 355 -17.80 12.30 -11.72
C THR A 355 -16.62 11.97 -10.80
N LEU A 356 -15.95 10.85 -11.07
CA LEU A 356 -14.78 10.45 -10.30
C LEU A 356 -13.60 11.35 -10.62
N ASN A 357 -12.96 11.90 -9.58
CA ASN A 357 -11.69 12.58 -9.75
C ASN A 357 -10.57 11.56 -9.94
N ALA A 358 -10.26 11.25 -11.19
CA ALA A 358 -9.27 10.27 -11.57
C ALA A 358 -7.84 10.66 -11.20
N GLY A 359 -7.60 11.90 -10.73
CA GLY A 359 -6.30 12.31 -10.18
C GLY A 359 -5.97 11.73 -8.81
N TYR A 360 -6.93 11.05 -8.16
CA TYR A 360 -6.79 10.39 -6.88
C TYR A 360 -6.78 8.87 -7.04
N TYR A 361 -6.17 8.16 -6.09
CA TYR A 361 -6.01 6.72 -6.17
C TYR A 361 -7.33 5.97 -5.95
N HIS A 362 -7.76 5.23 -6.96
CA HIS A 362 -8.97 4.43 -6.90
C HIS A 362 -8.81 3.15 -7.72
N ARG A 363 -9.56 2.11 -7.37
CA ARG A 363 -9.63 0.84 -8.12
C ARG A 363 -11.04 0.51 -8.60
N TRP A 364 -12.06 0.99 -7.90
CA TRP A 364 -13.47 0.86 -8.28
C TRP A 364 -14.00 2.15 -8.90
N TYR A 365 -14.85 1.99 -9.91
CA TYR A 365 -15.58 3.08 -10.58
C TYR A 365 -16.83 2.51 -11.25
N HIS A 366 -17.74 3.36 -11.70
CA HIS A 366 -18.87 2.91 -12.50
C HIS A 366 -19.06 3.76 -13.76
N TYR A 367 -19.69 3.18 -14.78
CA TYR A 367 -20.12 3.88 -15.99
C TYR A 367 -21.64 4.06 -15.99
N SER A 368 -22.13 5.09 -16.69
CA SER A 368 -23.57 5.32 -16.87
C SER A 368 -24.22 4.32 -17.83
N GLU A 369 -23.42 3.69 -18.70
CA GLU A 369 -23.87 2.66 -19.63
C GLU A 369 -23.43 1.28 -19.12
N MET A 370 -24.33 0.30 -19.18
CA MET A 370 -24.03 -1.09 -18.83
C MET A 370 -23.13 -1.72 -19.90
N GLY A 371 -22.15 -2.49 -19.47
CA GLY A 371 -21.30 -3.29 -20.35
C GLY A 371 -22.04 -4.45 -21.01
N ALA A 372 -21.34 -5.20 -21.87
CA ALA A 372 -21.91 -6.35 -22.58
C ALA A 372 -22.42 -7.48 -21.65
N MET A 373 -21.94 -7.52 -20.40
CA MET A 373 -22.37 -8.45 -19.37
C MET A 373 -23.44 -7.89 -18.43
N GLY A 374 -23.96 -6.68 -18.69
CA GLY A 374 -24.94 -6.02 -17.82
C GLY A 374 -24.35 -5.20 -16.67
N ASP A 375 -23.04 -5.30 -16.42
CA ASP A 375 -22.38 -4.60 -15.32
C ASP A 375 -22.08 -3.13 -15.64
N SER A 376 -22.39 -2.25 -14.69
CA SER A 376 -22.00 -0.84 -14.71
C SER A 376 -20.80 -0.54 -13.80
N VAL A 377 -20.56 -1.37 -12.78
CA VAL A 377 -19.44 -1.27 -11.84
C VAL A 377 -18.23 -1.99 -12.41
N ASN A 378 -17.07 -1.32 -12.39
CA ASN A 378 -15.84 -1.79 -12.99
C ASN A 378 -14.68 -1.69 -12.00
N HIS A 379 -13.70 -2.57 -12.20
CA HIS A 379 -12.49 -2.66 -11.40
C HIS A 379 -11.23 -2.43 -12.25
N ARG A 380 -10.24 -1.74 -11.71
CA ARG A 380 -8.93 -1.56 -12.36
C ARG A 380 -8.03 -2.76 -12.08
N GLY A 381 -7.23 -3.16 -13.07
CA GLY A 381 -6.26 -4.25 -12.89
C GLY A 381 -6.79 -5.66 -13.16
N PHE A 382 -7.97 -5.77 -13.80
CA PHE A 382 -8.60 -7.05 -14.11
C PHE A 382 -8.89 -7.87 -12.83
N ASN A 383 -7.99 -8.79 -12.46
CA ASN A 383 -8.10 -9.61 -11.24
C ASN A 383 -7.14 -9.15 -10.11
N ASP A 384 -6.41 -8.06 -10.31
CA ASP A 384 -5.51 -7.51 -9.29
C ASP A 384 -6.27 -6.66 -8.27
N GLU A 385 -6.75 -7.28 -7.19
CA GLU A 385 -7.51 -6.57 -6.15
C GLU A 385 -6.71 -5.43 -5.52
N ASN A 386 -5.38 -5.46 -5.55
CA ASN A 386 -4.53 -4.52 -4.83
C ASN A 386 -4.02 -3.37 -5.72
N LEU A 387 -4.63 -3.11 -6.88
CA LEU A 387 -4.17 -2.07 -7.80
C LEU A 387 -5.00 -0.78 -7.73
N TRP A 388 -4.47 0.23 -7.04
CA TRP A 388 -5.00 1.60 -7.14
C TRP A 388 -4.28 2.38 -8.23
N VAL A 389 -5.04 3.16 -8.99
CA VAL A 389 -4.52 3.95 -10.12
C VAL A 389 -4.93 5.40 -9.97
N ALA A 390 -4.02 6.32 -10.29
CA ALA A 390 -4.30 7.74 -10.44
C ALA A 390 -3.80 8.23 -11.80
N MET A 391 -4.57 9.08 -12.47
CA MET A 391 -4.17 9.81 -13.66
C MET A 391 -3.34 11.04 -13.27
N THR A 392 -2.51 11.50 -14.19
CA THR A 392 -1.68 12.70 -13.97
C THR A 392 -1.46 13.47 -15.27
N THR A 393 -1.21 14.77 -15.15
CA THR A 393 -0.80 15.63 -16.27
C THR A 393 0.71 15.79 -16.37
N GLN A 394 1.49 15.25 -15.42
CA GLN A 394 2.94 15.39 -15.39
C GLN A 394 3.60 14.82 -16.64
N SER A 395 4.29 15.68 -17.41
CA SER A 395 5.01 15.29 -18.62
C SER A 395 6.15 14.30 -18.37
N HIS A 396 6.65 14.24 -17.13
CA HIS A 396 7.69 13.30 -16.68
C HIS A 396 7.24 11.85 -16.67
N ILE A 397 5.93 11.56 -16.64
CA ILE A 397 5.40 10.20 -16.65
C ILE A 397 5.28 9.71 -18.08
N MET A 398 5.49 8.43 -18.36
CA MET A 398 5.37 7.84 -19.70
C MET A 398 3.92 7.94 -20.23
N PRO A 399 3.71 8.34 -21.50
CA PRO A 399 2.37 8.39 -22.09
C PRO A 399 1.93 6.99 -22.53
N LEU A 400 0.68 6.66 -22.25
CA LEU A 400 -0.02 5.51 -22.81
C LEU A 400 -1.01 6.03 -23.84
N SER A 401 -0.75 5.76 -25.11
CA SER A 401 -1.61 6.19 -26.22
C SER A 401 -2.29 5.01 -26.90
N THR A 402 -3.55 5.17 -27.26
CA THR A 402 -4.30 4.24 -28.12
C THR A 402 -5.13 5.01 -29.14
N ASN A 403 -5.45 4.36 -30.26
CA ASN A 403 -6.40 4.91 -31.23
C ASN A 403 -7.77 4.27 -30.99
N TYR A 404 -8.77 5.09 -30.71
CA TYR A 404 -10.16 4.68 -30.61
C TYR A 404 -10.91 5.11 -31.87
N CYS A 405 -11.45 4.16 -32.62
CA CYS A 405 -12.11 4.43 -33.89
C CYS A 405 -13.60 4.08 -33.82
N VAL A 406 -14.47 5.06 -34.06
CA VAL A 406 -15.92 4.88 -34.19
C VAL A 406 -16.32 5.33 -35.59
N GLN A 407 -16.94 4.44 -36.38
CA GLN A 407 -17.43 4.75 -37.73
C GLN A 407 -16.37 5.48 -38.60
N ASP A 408 -15.18 4.89 -38.71
CA ASP A 408 -14.02 5.39 -39.47
C ASP A 408 -13.41 6.73 -38.98
N GLN A 409 -13.91 7.31 -37.89
CA GLN A 409 -13.25 8.43 -37.21
C GLN A 409 -12.42 7.92 -36.04
N CYS A 410 -11.10 8.01 -36.17
CA CYS A 410 -10.16 7.63 -35.14
C CYS A 410 -9.72 8.85 -34.31
N VAL A 411 -9.89 8.76 -32.99
CA VAL A 411 -9.34 9.71 -32.03
C VAL A 411 -8.19 9.03 -31.29
N ARG A 412 -7.03 9.70 -31.23
CA ARG A 412 -5.92 9.24 -30.42
C ARG A 412 -6.14 9.69 -28.97
N ASP A 413 -6.36 8.74 -28.08
CA ASP A 413 -6.44 8.98 -26.64
C ASP A 413 -5.04 8.80 -26.03
N THR A 414 -4.65 9.67 -25.10
CA THR A 414 -3.33 9.61 -24.45
C THR A 414 -3.46 9.95 -22.98
N ARG A 415 -2.91 9.08 -22.14
CA ARG A 415 -3.00 9.20 -20.68
C ARG A 415 -1.67 8.96 -20.03
N ARG A 416 -1.54 9.46 -18.81
CA ARG A 416 -0.41 9.18 -17.93
C ARG A 416 -0.99 8.73 -16.60
N VAL A 417 -0.43 7.66 -16.06
CA VAL A 417 -0.96 7.02 -14.85
C VAL A 417 0.17 6.65 -13.92
N THR A 418 -0.16 6.66 -12.64
CA THR A 418 0.64 6.13 -11.54
C THR A 418 -0.14 5.04 -10.83
N PHE A 419 0.57 4.14 -10.17
CA PHE A 419 0.02 2.99 -9.47
C PHE A 419 0.39 3.07 -7.99
N ALA A 420 -0.48 2.60 -7.10
CA ALA A 420 -0.17 2.56 -5.69
C ALA A 420 -0.71 1.30 -4.98
N VAL A 421 -0.01 0.92 -3.91
CA VAL A 421 -0.48 -0.01 -2.88
C VAL A 421 -0.32 0.63 -1.50
N PRO A 422 -1.22 0.39 -0.54
CA PRO A 422 -1.03 0.83 0.84
C PRO A 422 0.16 0.09 1.46
N LEU A 423 0.92 0.76 2.34
CA LEU A 423 2.01 0.14 3.10
C LEU A 423 1.68 0.04 4.58
N GLU A 424 1.27 1.15 5.20
CA GLU A 424 0.95 1.20 6.62
C GLU A 424 0.00 2.36 6.96
N VAL A 425 -0.74 2.19 8.06
CA VAL A 425 -1.44 3.29 8.73
C VAL A 425 -0.69 3.65 10.02
N ILE A 426 -0.43 4.93 10.21
CA ILE A 426 0.36 5.48 11.31
C ILE A 426 -0.50 6.44 12.10
N TYR A 427 -0.55 6.31 13.43
CA TYR A 427 -1.15 7.33 14.28
C TYR A 427 -0.10 8.35 14.68
N ALA A 428 -0.19 9.55 14.11
CA ALA A 428 0.52 10.71 14.62
C ALA A 428 -0.08 11.10 15.97
N THR A 429 0.75 11.28 16.99
CA THR A 429 0.30 11.53 18.37
C THR A 429 0.80 12.88 18.89
N PRO A 430 0.23 13.38 20.01
CA PRO A 430 0.69 14.62 20.64
C PRO A 430 2.15 14.59 21.12
N ILE A 431 2.73 13.40 21.35
CA ILE A 431 4.14 13.26 21.74
C ILE A 431 5.07 13.86 20.68
N LEU A 432 4.69 13.83 19.41
CA LEU A 432 5.50 14.36 18.31
C LEU A 432 5.74 15.87 18.43
N SER A 433 4.84 16.62 19.10
CA SER A 433 4.93 18.07 19.26
C SER A 433 5.12 18.52 20.73
N TRP A 434 4.97 17.62 21.70
CA TRP A 434 5.03 17.94 23.12
C TRP A 434 6.44 18.32 23.58
N ASN A 435 6.56 19.50 24.20
CA ASN A 435 7.82 20.09 24.66
C ASN A 435 7.70 20.73 26.05
N PRO A 436 7.48 19.93 27.10
CA PRO A 436 7.17 20.44 28.44
C PRO A 436 8.33 21.21 29.08
N TYR A 437 9.58 20.89 28.72
CA TYR A 437 10.76 21.59 29.22
C TYR A 437 11.19 22.78 28.35
N ASN A 438 10.41 23.12 27.30
CA ASN A 438 10.70 24.23 26.39
C ASN A 438 12.13 24.19 25.82
N VAL A 439 12.61 23.00 25.42
CA VAL A 439 13.92 22.88 24.76
C VAL A 439 13.92 23.60 23.43
N ALA A 440 15.07 24.14 23.03
CA ALA A 440 15.25 24.72 21.71
C ALA A 440 15.16 23.63 20.63
N PHE A 441 14.57 23.98 19.49
CA PHE A 441 14.52 23.12 18.30
C PHE A 441 15.07 23.91 17.11
N TYR A 442 16.05 23.33 16.44
CA TYR A 442 16.67 23.87 15.23
C TYR A 442 16.22 23.02 14.03
N PRO A 443 15.22 23.49 13.25
CA PRO A 443 14.58 22.70 12.21
C PRO A 443 15.41 22.56 10.93
N ALA A 444 16.48 23.34 10.77
CA ALA A 444 17.33 23.26 9.59
C ALA A 444 18.12 21.94 9.56
N ASP A 445 18.60 21.57 8.38
CA ASP A 445 19.41 20.37 8.19
C ASP A 445 20.77 20.53 8.92
N PRO A 446 21.10 19.65 9.90
CA PRO A 446 22.38 19.71 10.61
C PRO A 446 23.59 19.46 9.71
N LYS A 447 23.43 19.00 8.47
CA LYS A 447 24.55 18.89 7.52
C LYS A 447 24.92 20.24 6.92
N THR A 448 23.98 21.19 6.87
CA THR A 448 24.18 22.48 6.18
C THR A 448 24.08 23.69 7.09
N ASP A 449 23.42 23.58 8.25
CA ASP A 449 23.13 24.70 9.15
C ASP A 449 23.94 24.65 10.44
N THR A 450 24.63 25.75 10.75
CA THR A 450 25.55 25.85 11.89
C THR A 450 24.83 25.85 13.24
N LEU A 451 23.59 26.37 13.32
CA LEU A 451 22.81 26.32 14.55
C LEU A 451 22.34 24.91 14.84
N ALA A 452 21.87 24.17 13.83
CA ALA A 452 21.50 22.77 13.95
C ALA A 452 22.71 21.87 14.29
N GLN A 453 23.92 22.17 13.76
CA GLN A 453 25.17 21.49 14.13
C GLN A 453 25.56 21.72 15.59
N SER A 454 25.24 22.89 16.14
CA SER A 454 25.62 23.26 17.51
C SER A 454 25.02 22.34 18.60
N VAL A 455 23.97 21.58 18.26
CA VAL A 455 23.31 20.60 19.15
C VAL A 455 24.30 19.52 19.62
N THR A 456 25.15 19.04 18.70
CA THR A 456 26.13 17.95 18.93
C THR A 456 27.58 18.43 18.92
N ALA A 457 27.83 19.70 18.63
CA ALA A 457 29.15 20.30 18.62
C ALA A 457 29.86 20.21 20.00
N ASN A 458 31.18 20.39 19.99
CA ASN A 458 32.02 20.44 21.20
C ASN A 458 31.97 19.17 22.08
N GLY A 459 31.82 17.99 21.46
CA GLY A 459 31.82 16.70 22.16
C GLY A 459 30.50 16.33 22.83
N ARG A 460 29.41 17.05 22.53
CA ARG A 460 28.07 16.74 23.04
C ARG A 460 27.52 15.46 22.41
N ASN A 461 27.24 14.47 23.24
CA ASN A 461 26.83 13.13 22.82
C ASN A 461 25.53 12.65 23.49
N GLY A 462 24.83 13.56 24.18
CA GLY A 462 23.61 13.26 24.95
C GLY A 462 23.90 12.77 26.38
N GLY A 463 25.08 13.04 26.92
CA GLY A 463 25.46 12.68 28.29
C GLY A 463 24.67 13.46 29.36
N SER A 464 24.83 13.07 30.63
CA SER A 464 24.05 13.61 31.75
C SER A 464 24.62 14.89 32.38
N THR A 465 25.74 15.42 31.85
CA THR A 465 26.36 16.65 32.37
C THR A 465 26.17 17.82 31.40
N PRO A 466 26.19 19.09 31.87
CA PRO A 466 25.99 20.25 30.99
C PRO A 466 26.94 20.33 29.80
N GLY A 467 28.17 19.82 29.93
CA GLY A 467 29.16 19.79 28.85
C GLY A 467 28.96 18.66 27.84
N THR A 468 28.22 17.60 28.17
CA THR A 468 28.03 16.40 27.33
C THR A 468 26.59 16.24 26.82
N ALA A 469 25.62 16.86 27.49
CA ALA A 469 24.22 16.92 27.07
C ALA A 469 24.08 17.62 25.70
N TYR A 470 23.06 17.28 24.93
CA TYR A 470 22.76 18.01 23.69
C TYR A 470 22.34 19.44 23.98
N ASN A 471 22.70 20.39 23.12
CA ASN A 471 22.33 21.80 23.27
C ASN A 471 20.99 22.11 22.58
N GLY A 472 19.88 21.66 23.16
CA GLY A 472 18.59 21.63 22.49
C GLY A 472 18.43 20.41 21.56
N THR A 473 17.60 20.54 20.54
CA THR A 473 17.22 19.45 19.62
C THR A 473 17.29 19.88 18.17
N ASN A 474 17.48 18.93 17.26
CA ASN A 474 17.41 19.12 15.80
C ASN A 474 16.70 17.92 15.16
N ARG A 475 16.65 17.88 13.82
CA ARG A 475 15.97 16.81 13.07
C ARG A 475 16.54 15.40 13.25
N GLU A 476 17.81 15.26 13.66
CA GLU A 476 18.48 13.95 13.87
C GLU A 476 18.61 13.58 15.37
N ASN A 477 18.39 14.55 16.26
CA ASN A 477 18.47 14.44 17.72
C ASN A 477 17.19 15.00 18.36
N TYR A 478 16.08 14.37 18.01
CA TYR A 478 14.71 14.74 18.39
C TYR A 478 14.28 14.09 19.71
N TYR A 479 14.84 14.59 20.81
CA TYR A 479 14.57 14.14 22.17
C TYR A 479 13.83 15.24 22.95
N ARG A 480 12.51 15.13 23.13
CA ARG A 480 11.67 16.15 23.78
C ARG A 480 10.75 15.58 24.86
N THR A 481 10.52 14.27 24.84
CA THR A 481 9.62 13.57 25.76
C THR A 481 10.33 13.40 27.10
N PRO A 482 9.74 13.82 28.24
CA PRO A 482 10.31 13.52 29.55
C PRO A 482 10.54 12.03 29.74
N VAL A 483 11.70 11.62 30.24
CA VAL A 483 11.97 10.18 30.50
C VAL A 483 10.92 9.57 31.44
N GLY A 484 10.45 10.35 32.41
CA GLY A 484 9.43 9.95 33.37
C GLY A 484 8.03 9.76 32.77
N PHE A 485 7.83 10.00 31.47
CA PHE A 485 6.60 9.59 30.77
C PHE A 485 6.51 8.07 30.61
N TYR A 486 7.64 7.42 30.33
CA TYR A 486 7.73 5.96 30.22
C TYR A 486 8.08 5.32 31.57
N ALA A 487 7.67 4.08 31.78
CA ALA A 487 8.04 3.26 32.93
C ALA A 487 9.37 2.53 32.72
N SER A 488 9.71 2.22 31.46
CA SER A 488 10.98 1.63 31.07
C SER A 488 11.47 2.21 29.73
N SER A 489 12.76 2.08 29.46
CA SER A 489 13.35 2.35 28.15
C SER A 489 13.35 1.14 27.21
N ASP A 490 12.82 0.00 27.68
CA ASP A 490 12.87 -1.27 26.97
C ASP A 490 11.82 -1.30 25.85
N VAL A 491 12.30 -1.48 24.63
CA VAL A 491 11.50 -1.79 23.43
C VAL A 491 12.14 -3.00 22.75
N GLU A 492 11.38 -3.76 21.95
CA GLU A 492 11.96 -4.80 21.09
C GLU A 492 13.09 -4.17 20.26
N ALA A 493 14.35 -4.57 20.50
CA ALA A 493 15.49 -3.92 19.86
C ALA A 493 15.70 -4.45 18.44
N ASP A 494 15.86 -3.56 17.47
CA ASP A 494 16.35 -3.86 16.12
C ASP A 494 17.72 -3.21 15.89
N THR A 495 18.61 -3.87 15.14
CA THR A 495 19.94 -3.32 14.81
C THR A 495 19.89 -2.02 14.00
N ALA A 496 18.78 -1.76 13.31
CA ALA A 496 18.54 -0.54 12.55
C ALA A 496 17.91 0.58 13.41
N ASP A 497 17.48 0.30 14.64
CA ASP A 497 16.94 1.33 15.54
C ASP A 497 18.04 2.33 15.94
N THR A 498 17.79 3.62 15.74
CA THR A 498 18.81 4.67 15.98
C THR A 498 18.63 5.42 17.30
N ALA A 499 17.53 5.19 18.01
CA ALA A 499 17.20 5.92 19.23
C ALA A 499 17.94 5.35 20.46
N LYS A 500 18.53 6.25 21.26
CA LYS A 500 19.03 5.90 22.60
C LYS A 500 17.87 5.88 23.61
N GLY A 501 17.95 5.00 24.61
CA GLY A 501 16.89 4.85 25.63
C GLY A 501 16.58 6.14 26.41
N SER A 502 17.62 6.86 26.85
CA SER A 502 17.49 8.20 27.45
C SER A 502 18.75 9.03 27.20
N VAL A 503 18.59 10.34 27.01
CA VAL A 503 19.71 11.28 26.83
C VAL A 503 19.51 12.56 27.64
N GLY A 504 20.61 13.23 27.98
CA GLY A 504 20.58 14.57 28.53
C GLY A 504 20.46 15.64 27.43
N VAL A 505 19.52 16.56 27.61
CA VAL A 505 19.29 17.73 26.72
C VAL A 505 19.25 19.00 27.56
N LEU A 506 19.94 20.04 27.12
CA LEU A 506 19.86 21.37 27.73
C LEU A 506 18.56 22.06 27.34
N ASP A 507 17.81 22.52 28.34
CA ASP A 507 16.75 23.49 28.11
C ASP A 507 17.31 24.89 27.83
N LYS A 508 16.43 25.83 27.50
CA LYS A 508 16.81 27.22 27.18
C LYS A 508 17.49 27.94 28.35
N GLN A 509 17.40 27.40 29.56
CA GLN A 509 18.04 27.93 30.77
C GLN A 509 19.38 27.24 31.06
N GLY A 510 19.81 26.29 30.21
CA GLY A 510 21.05 25.54 30.39
C GLY A 510 20.96 24.43 31.45
N ILE A 511 19.75 24.04 31.85
CA ILE A 511 19.55 22.94 32.80
C ILE A 511 19.45 21.63 32.01
N VAL A 512 20.20 20.61 32.44
CA VAL A 512 20.14 19.28 31.83
C VAL A 512 18.83 18.60 32.22
N ARG A 513 18.07 18.18 31.21
CA ARG A 513 16.85 17.40 31.33
C ARG A 513 17.05 16.01 30.74
N GLN A 514 16.59 14.98 31.44
CA GLN A 514 16.61 13.61 30.94
C GLN A 514 15.38 13.37 30.04
N MET A 515 15.63 13.03 28.79
CA MET A 515 14.61 12.92 27.76
C MET A 515 14.71 11.61 27.00
N ALA A 516 13.55 11.12 26.56
CA ALA A 516 13.40 10.03 25.63
C ALA A 516 13.13 10.58 24.22
N ALA A 517 13.39 9.73 23.21
CA ALA A 517 13.20 10.08 21.81
C ALA A 517 11.70 10.25 21.49
N SER A 518 11.34 11.32 20.78
CA SER A 518 9.96 11.79 20.57
C SER A 518 9.39 11.50 19.20
N GLY A 519 10.21 11.02 18.26
CA GLY A 519 9.79 10.72 16.89
C GLY A 519 8.83 9.54 16.79
N PRO A 520 8.38 9.21 15.56
CA PRO A 520 7.48 8.10 15.29
C PRO A 520 8.04 6.76 15.81
N ARG A 521 7.15 5.88 16.24
CA ARG A 521 7.47 4.54 16.74
C ARG A 521 6.47 3.52 16.24
N ILE A 522 6.88 2.27 16.07
CA ILE A 522 5.96 1.16 15.79
C ILE A 522 5.12 0.86 17.03
N ILE A 523 5.80 0.66 18.16
CA ILE A 523 5.22 0.40 19.47
C ILE A 523 5.95 1.29 20.47
N THR A 524 5.22 1.96 21.35
CA THR A 524 5.83 2.78 22.40
C THR A 524 6.57 1.89 23.42
N PRO A 525 7.62 2.43 24.10
CA PRO A 525 8.04 1.87 25.38
C PRO A 525 6.87 1.78 26.36
N ASP A 526 7.04 1.02 27.43
CA ASP A 526 5.98 0.88 28.44
C ASP A 526 5.59 2.23 29.03
N ILE A 527 4.32 2.62 28.90
CA ILE A 527 3.78 3.85 29.46
C ILE A 527 3.18 3.48 30.82
N GLN A 528 3.67 4.08 31.90
CA GLN A 528 3.25 3.73 33.26
C GLN A 528 1.72 3.83 33.42
N GLY A 529 1.09 2.73 33.85
CA GLY A 529 -0.36 2.64 34.04
C GLY A 529 -1.18 2.44 32.76
N VAL A 530 -0.54 2.41 31.59
CA VAL A 530 -1.19 2.20 30.29
C VAL A 530 -0.67 0.94 29.60
N GLY A 531 0.61 0.60 29.74
CA GLY A 531 1.26 -0.45 28.97
C GLY A 531 1.92 0.09 27.70
N THR A 532 2.30 -0.80 26.79
CA THR A 532 2.71 -0.43 25.42
C THR A 532 1.51 -0.06 24.54
N VAL A 533 1.75 0.80 23.55
CA VAL A 533 0.75 1.25 22.57
C VAL A 533 1.34 1.10 21.17
N ARG A 534 0.63 0.39 20.27
CA ARG A 534 0.99 0.33 18.85
C ARG A 534 0.51 1.58 18.12
N LEU A 535 1.41 2.18 17.35
CA LEU A 535 1.14 3.40 16.57
C LEU A 535 1.30 3.17 15.06
N ARG A 536 2.05 2.15 14.62
CA ARG A 536 2.18 1.78 13.20
C ARG A 536 1.54 0.42 12.93
N TYR A 537 0.68 0.37 11.93
CA TYR A 537 -0.05 -0.81 11.48
C TYR A 537 0.31 -1.09 10.03
N PRO A 538 1.26 -2.01 9.76
CA PRO A 538 1.58 -2.44 8.40
C PRO A 538 0.37 -3.13 7.78
N ILE A 539 -0.09 -2.60 6.64
CA ILE A 539 -1.28 -3.08 5.93
C ILE A 539 -0.99 -3.44 4.47
N PHE A 540 0.28 -3.64 4.15
CA PHE A 540 0.70 -3.95 2.80
C PHE A 540 0.13 -5.30 2.32
N PRO A 541 -0.33 -5.38 1.07
CA PRO A 541 -0.71 -6.64 0.45
C PRO A 541 0.54 -7.44 0.05
N VAL A 542 0.40 -8.76 -0.05
CA VAL A 542 1.49 -9.66 -0.46
C VAL A 542 1.20 -10.22 -1.85
N HIS A 543 2.14 -10.07 -2.78
CA HIS A 543 1.97 -10.44 -4.19
C HIS A 543 1.49 -11.89 -4.38
N SER A 544 2.09 -12.84 -3.66
CA SER A 544 1.79 -14.27 -3.80
C SER A 544 0.44 -14.68 -3.20
N GLU A 545 -0.11 -13.92 -2.25
CA GLU A 545 -1.41 -14.23 -1.63
C GLU A 545 -2.54 -14.09 -2.65
N GLY A 546 -2.39 -13.19 -3.61
CA GLY A 546 -3.35 -12.96 -4.69
C GLY A 546 -3.42 -14.06 -5.75
N SER A 547 -2.42 -14.94 -5.80
CA SER A 547 -2.38 -16.07 -6.75
C SER A 547 -3.46 -17.10 -6.44
N THR A 548 -3.90 -17.89 -7.42
CA THR A 548 -4.89 -18.96 -7.20
C THR A 548 -4.45 -19.92 -6.08
N VAL A 549 -3.17 -20.29 -6.05
CA VAL A 549 -2.60 -21.13 -4.99
C VAL A 549 -2.60 -20.40 -3.64
N GLY A 550 -2.25 -19.12 -3.63
CA GLY A 550 -2.26 -18.29 -2.43
C GLY A 550 -3.65 -18.21 -1.81
N ARG A 551 -4.68 -17.96 -2.61
CA ARG A 551 -6.08 -17.90 -2.16
C ARG A 551 -6.55 -19.22 -1.55
N GLU A 552 -6.30 -20.35 -2.22
CA GLU A 552 -6.63 -21.69 -1.70
C GLU A 552 -5.89 -22.00 -0.39
N LEU A 553 -4.61 -21.61 -0.28
CA LEU A 553 -3.83 -21.79 0.95
C LEU A 553 -4.35 -20.93 2.10
N VAL A 554 -4.77 -19.70 1.84
CA VAL A 554 -5.38 -18.82 2.86
C VAL A 554 -6.74 -19.37 3.31
N ALA A 555 -7.55 -19.89 2.38
CA ALA A 555 -8.81 -20.55 2.72
C ALA A 555 -8.58 -21.80 3.58
N LEU A 556 -7.62 -22.66 3.20
CA LEU A 556 -7.25 -23.83 4.00
C LEU A 556 -6.71 -23.44 5.39
N LYS A 557 -5.88 -22.39 5.47
CA LYS A 557 -5.39 -21.82 6.74
C LYS A 557 -6.57 -21.44 7.63
N GLU A 558 -7.54 -20.72 7.10
CA GLU A 558 -8.73 -20.29 7.84
C GLU A 558 -9.58 -21.48 8.34
N ILE A 559 -9.82 -22.49 7.49
CA ILE A 559 -10.53 -23.71 7.86
C ILE A 559 -9.80 -24.46 8.99
N VAL A 560 -8.49 -24.65 8.89
CA VAL A 560 -7.71 -25.37 9.91
C VAL A 560 -7.67 -24.59 11.23
N MET A 561 -7.49 -23.27 11.17
CA MET A 561 -7.40 -22.44 12.36
C MET A 561 -8.75 -22.24 13.06
N LYS A 562 -9.86 -22.35 12.34
CA LYS A 562 -11.24 -22.23 12.84
C LYS A 562 -12.07 -23.48 12.52
N MET A 563 -11.48 -24.65 12.72
CA MET A 563 -12.03 -25.94 12.30
C MET A 563 -13.45 -26.21 12.82
N THR A 564 -13.76 -25.78 14.05
CA THR A 564 -15.11 -25.93 14.63
C THR A 564 -16.16 -25.09 13.89
N GLN A 565 -15.78 -23.92 13.37
CA GLN A 565 -16.67 -23.02 12.63
C GLN A 565 -16.93 -23.55 11.21
N TYR A 566 -15.89 -24.09 10.55
CA TYR A 566 -15.95 -24.53 9.15
C TYR A 566 -16.08 -26.05 9.00
N ALA A 567 -16.48 -26.78 10.05
CA ALA A 567 -16.60 -28.24 10.02
C ALA A 567 -17.54 -28.73 8.90
N HIS A 568 -18.56 -27.94 8.53
CA HIS A 568 -19.51 -28.25 7.46
C HIS A 568 -18.88 -28.27 6.05
N LEU A 569 -17.73 -27.61 5.85
CA LEU A 569 -17.00 -27.62 4.57
C LEU A 569 -16.06 -28.81 4.44
N LEU A 570 -15.80 -29.53 5.54
CA LEU A 570 -14.93 -30.69 5.56
C LEU A 570 -15.77 -31.93 5.16
N GLY A 571 -15.27 -32.72 4.21
CA GLY A 571 -15.95 -33.93 3.76
C GLY A 571 -16.27 -34.90 4.91
N GLU A 572 -17.33 -35.71 4.74
CA GLU A 572 -17.83 -36.66 5.74
C GLU A 572 -16.70 -37.54 6.29
N GLY A 573 -16.17 -37.18 7.47
CA GLY A 573 -15.03 -37.87 8.04
C GLY A 573 -14.47 -37.33 9.35
N GLN A 574 -14.84 -36.13 9.80
CA GLN A 574 -14.37 -35.62 11.09
C GLN A 574 -15.45 -34.88 11.88
N GLY A 575 -16.13 -35.63 12.76
CA GLY A 575 -16.58 -35.10 14.06
C GLY A 575 -17.90 -34.34 14.12
N GLY A 576 -19.01 -35.03 13.87
CA GLY A 576 -20.27 -35.00 14.65
C GLY A 576 -20.65 -33.79 15.52
N TYR A 577 -20.55 -32.56 15.02
CA TYR A 577 -21.18 -31.38 15.61
C TYR A 577 -22.02 -30.70 14.55
N LEU A 578 -23.32 -30.98 14.57
CA LEU A 578 -24.31 -30.14 13.88
C LEU A 578 -24.37 -28.80 14.67
N PRO A 579 -24.14 -27.63 14.03
CA PRO A 579 -24.33 -26.35 14.69
C PRO A 579 -25.78 -26.24 15.22
N SER A 580 -25.97 -25.62 16.39
CA SER A 580 -27.30 -25.52 17.03
C SER A 580 -28.32 -24.74 16.20
N ASN A 581 -27.85 -23.90 15.28
CA ASN A 581 -28.63 -23.22 14.27
C ASN A 581 -27.95 -23.48 12.92
N PRO A 582 -28.51 -24.31 12.03
CA PRO A 582 -27.97 -24.49 10.69
C PRO A 582 -28.11 -23.20 9.89
N ASP A 583 -27.20 -23.01 8.95
CA ASP A 583 -27.31 -21.96 7.94
C ASP A 583 -28.54 -22.24 7.07
N VAL A 584 -29.21 -21.17 6.65
CA VAL A 584 -30.44 -21.24 5.87
C VAL A 584 -30.18 -20.68 4.49
N HIS A 585 -30.39 -21.52 3.49
CA HIS A 585 -30.18 -21.20 2.09
C HIS A 585 -31.49 -20.67 1.49
N PHE A 586 -31.37 -19.62 0.70
CA PHE A 586 -32.48 -19.05 -0.03
C PHE A 586 -32.12 -18.93 -1.49
N ILE A 587 -33.12 -19.15 -2.34
CA ILE A 587 -33.08 -18.85 -3.76
C ILE A 587 -34.09 -17.73 -4.02
N LEU A 588 -33.67 -16.71 -4.77
CA LEU A 588 -34.57 -15.69 -5.27
C LEU A 588 -35.42 -16.28 -6.39
N ALA A 589 -36.68 -15.85 -6.53
CA ALA A 589 -37.49 -16.33 -7.64
C ALA A 589 -36.88 -15.93 -8.99
N GLU A 590 -36.84 -16.85 -9.96
CA GLU A 590 -36.36 -16.57 -11.31
C GLU A 590 -37.03 -15.32 -11.90
N THR A 591 -36.21 -14.45 -12.48
CA THR A 591 -36.68 -13.28 -13.24
C THR A 591 -36.38 -13.47 -14.72
N TYR A 592 -37.23 -12.91 -15.57
CA TYR A 592 -37.05 -12.89 -17.03
C TYR A 592 -36.73 -11.47 -17.53
N GLN A 593 -36.51 -10.52 -16.60
CA GLN A 593 -36.29 -9.13 -16.94
C GLN A 593 -34.94 -8.95 -17.66
N ASN A 594 -34.97 -8.23 -18.79
CA ASN A 594 -33.81 -8.00 -19.63
C ASN A 594 -33.50 -6.49 -19.67
N PRO A 595 -32.25 -6.06 -19.44
CA PRO A 595 -31.08 -6.87 -19.04
C PRO A 595 -31.18 -7.41 -17.59
N PRO A 596 -30.62 -8.59 -17.27
CA PRO A 596 -29.74 -9.45 -18.09
C PRO A 596 -30.39 -10.71 -18.70
N GLY A 597 -31.68 -10.97 -18.47
CA GLY A 597 -32.40 -12.13 -19.01
C GLY A 597 -32.79 -13.15 -17.93
N LEU A 598 -33.05 -14.40 -18.32
CA LEU A 598 -33.51 -15.43 -17.38
C LEU A 598 -32.39 -15.82 -16.39
N HIS A 599 -32.55 -15.49 -15.12
CA HIS A 599 -31.63 -15.89 -14.06
C HIS A 599 -32.26 -15.86 -12.67
N SER A 600 -31.49 -16.34 -11.69
CA SER A 600 -31.80 -16.41 -10.28
C SER A 600 -30.52 -16.26 -9.47
N HIS A 601 -30.61 -15.71 -8.26
CA HIS A 601 -29.52 -15.71 -7.30
C HIS A 601 -29.87 -16.57 -6.09
N ASP A 602 -28.84 -17.00 -5.38
CA ASP A 602 -28.93 -17.63 -4.07
C ASP A 602 -28.28 -16.74 -3.01
N LEU A 603 -28.64 -16.96 -1.75
CA LEU A 603 -27.99 -16.34 -0.60
C LEU A 603 -28.05 -17.29 0.59
N VAL A 604 -27.14 -17.09 1.53
CA VAL A 604 -27.08 -17.87 2.76
C VAL A 604 -27.18 -16.94 3.95
N LEU A 605 -28.15 -17.20 4.84
CA LEU A 605 -28.15 -16.64 6.18
C LEU A 605 -27.44 -17.62 7.10
N THR A 606 -26.39 -17.16 7.79
CA THR A 606 -25.80 -18.01 8.84
C THR A 606 -26.82 -18.30 9.95
N GLY A 607 -26.65 -19.38 10.70
CA GLY A 607 -27.57 -19.71 11.80
C GLY A 607 -27.78 -18.57 12.82
N ALA A 608 -26.77 -17.70 13.02
CA ALA A 608 -26.88 -16.51 13.87
C ALA A 608 -27.68 -15.38 13.21
N GLU A 609 -27.48 -15.14 11.92
CA GLU A 609 -28.24 -14.14 11.14
C GLU A 609 -29.69 -14.55 11.02
N ASN A 610 -29.95 -15.82 10.75
CA ASN A 610 -31.28 -16.37 10.73
C ASN A 610 -32.00 -16.13 12.07
N ALA A 611 -31.32 -16.39 13.19
CA ALA A 611 -31.87 -16.12 14.52
C ALA A 611 -32.13 -14.61 14.75
N ALA A 612 -31.23 -13.73 14.29
CA ALA A 612 -31.40 -12.28 14.38
C ALA A 612 -32.59 -11.78 13.54
N VAL A 613 -32.72 -12.30 12.32
CA VAL A 613 -33.81 -12.00 11.39
C VAL A 613 -35.16 -12.45 11.96
N LEU A 614 -35.22 -13.67 12.51
CA LEU A 614 -36.40 -14.18 13.22
C LEU A 614 -36.75 -13.36 14.48
N ALA A 615 -35.75 -12.80 15.17
CA ALA A 615 -35.96 -11.89 16.29
C ALA A 615 -36.54 -10.51 15.87
N GLY A 616 -36.50 -10.20 14.57
CA GLY A 616 -37.03 -8.96 13.98
C GLY A 616 -35.97 -7.93 13.61
N ASN A 617 -34.68 -8.29 13.62
CA ASN A 617 -33.61 -7.43 13.13
C ASN A 617 -33.44 -7.59 11.61
N ASP A 618 -33.04 -6.52 10.94
CA ASP A 618 -32.71 -6.59 9.52
C ASP A 618 -31.25 -7.01 9.34
N THR A 619 -30.96 -7.86 8.36
CA THR A 619 -29.58 -8.29 8.03
C THR A 619 -29.27 -8.00 6.57
N LEU A 620 -28.09 -7.44 6.32
CA LEU A 620 -27.63 -7.08 4.97
C LEU A 620 -26.76 -8.20 4.40
N VAL A 621 -27.17 -8.79 3.28
CA VAL A 621 -26.49 -9.91 2.61
C VAL A 621 -26.25 -9.62 1.14
N VAL A 622 -25.21 -10.21 0.58
CA VAL A 622 -24.94 -10.15 -0.86
C VAL A 622 -25.31 -11.49 -1.46
N THR A 623 -26.03 -11.48 -2.57
CA THR A 623 -26.43 -12.70 -3.28
C THR A 623 -25.26 -13.29 -4.08
N SER A 624 -25.40 -14.52 -4.53
CA SER A 624 -24.47 -15.16 -5.46
C SER A 624 -24.40 -14.42 -6.79
N LEU A 625 -23.28 -14.61 -7.51
CA LEU A 625 -23.09 -14.05 -8.85
C LEU A 625 -23.89 -14.86 -9.87
N ALA A 626 -24.83 -14.22 -10.56
CA ALA A 626 -25.58 -14.83 -11.64
C ALA A 626 -25.64 -13.86 -12.83
N LEU A 627 -25.34 -14.37 -14.03
CA LEU A 627 -25.28 -13.58 -15.28
C LEU A 627 -24.45 -12.27 -15.24
N GLY A 628 -23.47 -12.18 -14.35
CA GLY A 628 -22.54 -11.05 -14.30
C GLY A 628 -22.70 -10.15 -13.08
N HIS A 629 -23.86 -10.17 -12.42
CA HIS A 629 -24.13 -9.28 -11.28
C HIS A 629 -24.51 -10.03 -9.99
N THR A 630 -24.59 -9.26 -8.90
CA THR A 630 -25.04 -9.67 -7.56
C THR A 630 -25.94 -8.57 -7.00
N HIS A 631 -26.72 -8.86 -5.96
CA HIS A 631 -27.50 -7.86 -5.23
C HIS A 631 -27.07 -7.75 -3.78
N GLU A 632 -27.15 -6.55 -3.23
CA GLU A 632 -27.14 -6.31 -1.79
C GLU A 632 -28.59 -6.24 -1.27
N LEU A 633 -29.00 -7.25 -0.51
CA LEU A 633 -30.34 -7.37 0.05
C LEU A 633 -30.36 -7.06 1.55
N LYS A 634 -31.31 -6.22 1.97
CA LYS A 634 -31.64 -6.05 3.38
C LYS A 634 -32.77 -7.00 3.76
N VAL A 635 -32.44 -8.16 4.33
CA VAL A 635 -33.38 -9.25 4.64
C VAL A 635 -34.07 -9.03 5.99
N HIS A 636 -35.38 -9.30 6.02
CA HIS A 636 -36.27 -9.18 7.17
C HIS A 636 -37.24 -10.36 7.23
N PHE A 637 -37.64 -10.77 8.43
CA PHE A 637 -38.72 -11.76 8.61
C PHE A 637 -40.05 -11.07 8.89
N ASP A 638 -40.93 -11.08 7.90
CA ASP A 638 -42.27 -10.53 8.05
C ASP A 638 -43.14 -11.49 8.87
N LYS A 639 -43.39 -11.14 10.14
CA LYS A 639 -44.21 -11.93 11.07
C LYS A 639 -45.67 -12.08 10.61
N THR A 640 -46.19 -11.17 9.80
CA THR A 640 -47.58 -11.23 9.30
C THR A 640 -47.71 -12.22 8.15
N LEU A 641 -46.69 -12.29 7.29
CA LEU A 641 -46.63 -13.22 6.16
C LEU A 641 -45.96 -14.56 6.51
N SER A 642 -45.32 -14.64 7.68
CA SER A 642 -44.47 -15.77 8.09
C SER A 642 -43.45 -16.15 7.01
N ALA A 643 -42.81 -15.15 6.42
CA ALA A 643 -41.91 -15.31 5.29
C ALA A 643 -40.71 -14.36 5.38
N TYR A 644 -39.58 -14.81 4.81
CA TYR A 644 -38.41 -13.97 4.60
C TYR A 644 -38.64 -13.08 3.38
N VAL A 645 -38.36 -11.79 3.55
CA VAL A 645 -38.48 -10.80 2.48
C VAL A 645 -37.24 -9.90 2.49
N TYR A 646 -36.91 -9.31 1.35
CA TYR A 646 -35.99 -8.17 1.34
C TYR A 646 -36.77 -6.85 1.45
N VAL A 647 -36.25 -5.92 2.25
CA VAL A 647 -36.76 -4.56 2.43
C VAL A 647 -36.23 -3.64 1.34
N THR A 648 -34.94 -3.77 1.05
CA THR A 648 -34.25 -3.07 -0.04
C THR A 648 -33.36 -4.02 -0.80
N CYS A 649 -33.15 -3.74 -2.08
CA CYS A 649 -32.27 -4.42 -3.01
C CYS A 649 -31.43 -3.35 -3.72
N ASP A 650 -30.10 -3.38 -3.55
CA ASP A 650 -29.17 -2.36 -4.04
C ASP A 650 -29.56 -0.92 -3.64
N GLY A 651 -30.04 -0.77 -2.40
CA GLY A 651 -30.54 0.50 -1.86
C GLY A 651 -31.91 0.93 -2.40
N MET A 652 -32.51 0.21 -3.34
CA MET A 652 -33.83 0.48 -3.92
C MET A 652 -34.92 -0.37 -3.24
N ALA A 653 -36.18 0.04 -3.36
CA ALA A 653 -37.31 -0.68 -2.76
C ALA A 653 -37.61 -2.03 -3.47
N SER A 654 -37.14 -2.22 -4.69
CA SER A 654 -37.31 -3.43 -5.50
C SER A 654 -36.03 -3.66 -6.29
N CYS A 655 -35.68 -4.91 -6.56
CA CYS A 655 -34.51 -5.20 -7.41
C CYS A 655 -34.75 -4.66 -8.84
N TRP A 656 -33.70 -4.06 -9.41
CA TRP A 656 -33.76 -3.42 -10.73
C TRP A 656 -33.93 -4.44 -11.87
N ASP A 657 -33.60 -5.70 -11.62
CA ASP A 657 -33.75 -6.84 -12.52
C ASP A 657 -35.01 -7.67 -12.24
N GLY A 658 -35.94 -7.17 -11.40
CA GLY A 658 -37.28 -7.73 -11.28
C GLY A 658 -37.43 -8.90 -10.30
N HIS A 659 -36.42 -9.23 -9.50
CA HIS A 659 -36.57 -10.26 -8.47
C HIS A 659 -37.68 -9.94 -7.46
N ALA A 660 -38.51 -10.94 -7.17
CA ALA A 660 -39.61 -10.82 -6.22
C ALA A 660 -39.09 -10.59 -4.79
N ARG A 661 -39.80 -9.76 -4.01
CA ARG A 661 -39.46 -9.42 -2.62
C ARG A 661 -39.37 -10.60 -1.67
N ARG A 662 -40.11 -11.67 -1.96
CA ARG A 662 -40.17 -12.85 -1.10
C ARG A 662 -39.02 -13.79 -1.43
N LEU A 663 -38.25 -14.15 -0.41
CA LEU A 663 -37.20 -15.15 -0.52
C LEU A 663 -37.81 -16.54 -0.37
N VAL A 664 -37.34 -17.48 -1.20
CA VAL A 664 -37.78 -18.88 -1.18
C VAL A 664 -36.69 -19.69 -0.50
N LEU A 665 -37.06 -20.55 0.46
CA LEU A 665 -36.12 -21.48 1.06
C LEU A 665 -35.68 -22.49 0.00
N ASP A 666 -34.37 -22.70 -0.11
CA ASP A 666 -33.82 -23.80 -0.88
C ASP A 666 -33.89 -25.05 0.00
N GLU A 667 -34.83 -25.96 -0.31
CA GLU A 667 -35.09 -27.18 0.48
C GLU A 667 -34.04 -28.27 0.31
#